data_AF-A0A7Y4QMI2-F1
#
_entry.id   AF-A0A7Y4QMI2-F1
#
_cell.length_a   1.000
_cell.length_b   1.000
_cell.length_c   1.000
_cell.angle_alpha   90.00
_cell.angle_beta   90.00
_cell.angle_gamma   90.00
#
_symmetry.space_group_name_H-M   'P 1'
#
loop_
_entity.id
_entity.type
_entity.pdbx_description
1 polymer ?
#
loop_
_entity_poly.entity_id
_entity_poly.type
_entity_poly.pdbx_seq_one_letter_code
_entity_poly.pdbx_strand_id
1 'polypeptide(L)'
;MNWERRLVLLAATFVATILTVRAAVPPDSVHVKKIFANPPREYSTGPLWVWNDMLTDEQIRSTLRDLAKQRVKQVWVHPRPGLMTPYLSDQWFHLWGVALNEAEKLDMNVWIYDENSYPSGFAGGWVPELMPESRGRGLKLSETQSPPVWDTNLLAVFLLKDSSAENITSKVKAGETLGEGRYLSASVQRAKNSPWNADRCYVDLLYPGVTEKFLEVTLEAYRKHFGKEFGKRIPGSFTDEPELRPAGGLPWTQDLPEQFKKRWGYDLIESLPSIAAEIGDWKKVRHDYYQTQLDLFIERWAKPYFDYCAKNNLEFTGHYWEHEWPRCAGVPDNMAMSAWQQRPGIDILMNRYEENTHAQFGNVRSCREISSLANQFGRRTLVEVYGAGGWDLRFEDMKRIGDWLEVLGVNTLNQHVDYITIRGARKRDHPQSFSYHEPWWDAYHVSAEYLARLSAALTQGEQVNRILVLEPTTTAWMYQGNEGKLKEIGDSFFKLLMSLEAAQIEYDLGCEDVIVRHGSVSGRQLRVGQRNYDVVVLPPYTENLDSRVADLGEQLLGAGGKVVCFGDAPSRLNGSKSSRVEEAVNEPGWTTAKVEDAVSVLSQWNRNDEFQIRRATDDHGILFHMRRQLADGQLLFLVNTSIESPSAGEISSTLKGIEQLDPYTGKVTSYSFGQSASGVTATFKLPPSGSLLLFMSDKAGKPTSPALAESVAVLPPTGPTLTRRIEPNVLTLDYVDITAGGETKTDSYFYPAGQFAFKQNGLPRNPWDSAVQFKDELISKKFAPDSGFTASYKFNIAGTVPNNLVIVIERPDLYTITCNGQPVESKRGSWWLDKAFGRISIASVAHIGENIVTVKAAPFTIYHELEPAYLLGDFTLKSAEKGFIVEADKPIQLGSWKEQGHPFYSAGVAYRQSFDIGKPGGKYVVALPKWLGSVAKVSVNGKHAGYIDAPPWECDVTKSLKRGGNNIEVTVIGTLKNTLGPHHGKPALGAAWPSAFHIGPNPGPPSGDAYSTVGYGLFGPFVLRQVR
;
A
#
# COMPACT_ATOMS: atom_id res chain seq x y z
N MET A 1 -8.74 -59.71 -18.98
CA MET A 1 -7.43 -59.78 -19.64
C MET A 1 -7.39 -58.67 -20.72
N ASN A 2 -6.49 -57.70 -20.56
CA ASN A 2 -6.13 -56.63 -21.52
C ASN A 2 -7.10 -55.47 -21.84
N TRP A 3 -7.49 -54.68 -20.83
CA TRP A 3 -7.78 -53.24 -21.07
C TRP A 3 -7.35 -52.33 -19.90
N GLU A 4 -7.32 -52.83 -18.66
CA GLU A 4 -6.98 -52.04 -17.46
C GLU A 4 -5.48 -51.79 -17.21
N ARG A 5 -4.56 -52.38 -17.99
CA ARG A 5 -3.11 -52.16 -17.83
C ARG A 5 -2.50 -51.07 -18.71
N ARG A 6 -3.29 -50.36 -19.53
CA ARG A 6 -2.81 -49.25 -20.37
C ARG A 6 -3.14 -47.85 -19.85
N LEU A 7 -3.98 -47.73 -18.82
CA LEU A 7 -4.31 -46.44 -18.17
C LEU A 7 -3.45 -46.13 -16.94
N VAL A 8 -2.77 -47.13 -16.36
CA VAL A 8 -1.90 -46.96 -15.18
C VAL A 8 -0.45 -46.60 -15.55
N LEU A 9 -0.08 -46.62 -16.85
CA LEU A 9 1.25 -46.25 -17.33
C LEU A 9 1.34 -44.87 -18.02
N LEU A 10 0.24 -44.09 -18.08
CA LEU A 10 0.22 -42.73 -18.64
C LEU A 10 0.06 -41.62 -17.58
N ALA A 11 -0.12 -41.99 -16.30
CA ALA A 11 -0.21 -41.06 -15.17
C ALA A 11 1.10 -40.92 -14.35
N ALA A 12 2.19 -41.60 -14.75
CA ALA A 12 3.46 -41.62 -14.02
C ALA A 12 4.65 -41.01 -14.80
N THR A 13 4.38 -40.24 -15.86
CA THR A 13 5.39 -39.55 -16.68
C THR A 13 5.04 -38.08 -16.93
N PHE A 14 4.48 -37.39 -15.94
CA PHE A 14 4.87 -35.99 -15.72
C PHE A 14 6.15 -36.01 -14.90
N VAL A 15 7.23 -36.36 -15.60
CA VAL A 15 8.60 -36.26 -15.13
C VAL A 15 8.77 -34.85 -14.61
N ALA A 16 9.20 -34.77 -13.36
CA ALA A 16 9.88 -33.62 -12.82
C ALA A 16 10.87 -33.14 -13.88
N THR A 17 10.56 -32.04 -14.58
CA THR A 17 11.57 -31.10 -14.98
C THR A 17 12.17 -30.57 -13.68
N ILE A 18 13.06 -31.39 -13.09
CA ILE A 18 14.29 -30.90 -12.51
C ILE A 18 14.92 -30.14 -13.68
N LEU A 19 14.54 -28.86 -13.81
CA LEU A 19 15.51 -27.85 -14.16
C LEU A 19 16.62 -28.13 -13.18
N THR A 20 17.67 -28.82 -13.63
CA THR A 20 18.98 -28.66 -13.03
C THR A 20 19.25 -27.18 -13.17
N VAL A 21 18.77 -26.41 -12.19
CA VAL A 21 19.28 -25.09 -11.89
C VAL A 21 20.74 -25.40 -11.65
N ARG A 22 21.58 -25.22 -12.69
CA ARG A 22 22.98 -24.93 -12.44
C ARG A 22 22.90 -23.83 -11.41
N ALA A 23 23.31 -24.11 -10.18
CA ALA A 23 23.33 -23.13 -9.11
C ALA A 23 23.97 -21.89 -9.73
N ALA A 24 23.17 -20.86 -9.95
CA ALA A 24 23.67 -19.64 -10.54
C ALA A 24 24.80 -19.20 -9.62
N VAL A 25 25.97 -18.89 -10.18
CA VAL A 25 27.07 -18.39 -9.37
C VAL A 25 26.50 -17.21 -8.57
N PRO A 26 26.57 -17.22 -7.22
CA PRO A 26 26.01 -16.14 -6.42
C PRO A 26 26.54 -14.80 -6.93
N PRO A 27 25.70 -13.76 -7.04
CA PRO A 27 26.17 -12.48 -7.55
C PRO A 27 27.31 -11.95 -6.67
N ASP A 28 28.35 -11.45 -7.31
CA ASP A 28 29.46 -10.78 -6.66
C ASP A 28 29.21 -9.27 -6.55
N SER A 29 30.02 -8.59 -5.75
CA SER A 29 29.91 -7.15 -5.55
C SER A 29 30.08 -6.35 -6.84
N VAL A 30 30.81 -6.85 -7.83
CA VAL A 30 30.99 -6.18 -9.14
C VAL A 30 29.66 -6.12 -9.88
N HIS A 31 28.92 -7.23 -9.92
CA HIS A 31 27.57 -7.27 -10.49
C HIS A 31 26.62 -6.35 -9.73
N VAL A 32 26.58 -6.45 -8.39
CA VAL A 32 25.70 -5.62 -7.55
C VAL A 32 25.96 -4.14 -7.76
N LYS A 33 27.22 -3.70 -7.70
CA LYS A 33 27.60 -2.28 -7.88
C LYS A 33 27.22 -1.76 -9.28
N LYS A 34 27.27 -2.61 -10.30
CA LYS A 34 26.86 -2.26 -11.67
C LYS A 34 25.36 -1.99 -11.78
N ILE A 35 24.52 -2.91 -11.27
CA ILE A 35 23.07 -2.74 -11.32
C ILE A 35 22.58 -1.66 -10.35
N PHE A 36 23.28 -1.48 -9.21
CA PHE A 36 22.99 -0.40 -8.26
C PHE A 36 23.21 0.99 -8.89
N ALA A 37 24.27 1.17 -9.68
CA ALA A 37 24.53 2.44 -10.34
C ALA A 37 23.46 2.81 -11.39
N ASN A 38 22.90 1.81 -12.08
CA ASN A 38 21.85 1.98 -13.08
C ASN A 38 20.86 0.81 -13.05
N PRO A 39 19.81 0.89 -12.21
CA PRO A 39 18.85 -0.19 -12.04
C PRO A 39 18.13 -0.54 -13.35
N PRO A 40 18.13 -1.83 -13.72
CA PRO A 40 17.20 -2.37 -14.72
C PRO A 40 15.73 -2.10 -14.36
N ARG A 41 14.85 -2.11 -15.37
CA ARG A 41 13.44 -1.73 -15.21
C ARG A 41 12.69 -2.61 -14.21
N GLU A 42 13.06 -3.87 -14.05
CA GLU A 42 12.44 -4.80 -13.11
C GLU A 42 12.62 -4.41 -11.63
N TYR A 43 13.60 -3.55 -11.32
CA TYR A 43 13.83 -3.02 -9.96
C TYR A 43 13.30 -1.60 -9.78
N SER A 44 12.79 -0.98 -10.84
CA SER A 44 12.17 0.34 -10.73
C SER A 44 10.89 0.25 -9.92
N THR A 45 10.54 1.33 -9.22
CA THR A 45 9.20 1.51 -8.72
C THR A 45 8.18 1.46 -9.87
N GLY A 46 6.92 1.18 -9.58
CA GLY A 46 5.88 1.36 -10.58
C GLY A 46 4.51 1.58 -9.98
N PRO A 47 3.85 2.72 -10.26
CA PRO A 47 2.55 3.00 -9.71
C PRO A 47 1.46 2.12 -10.32
N LEU A 48 0.37 1.97 -9.57
CA LEU A 48 -0.95 1.67 -10.12
C LEU A 48 -1.34 2.85 -11.03
N TRP A 49 -1.18 2.65 -12.33
CA TRP A 49 -1.51 3.62 -13.36
C TRP A 49 -3.00 3.54 -13.67
N VAL A 50 -3.74 4.48 -13.10
CA VAL A 50 -5.19 4.46 -13.06
C VAL A 50 -5.78 4.98 -14.37
N TRP A 51 -6.49 4.06 -15.01
CA TRP A 51 -7.33 4.31 -16.18
C TRP A 51 -8.73 4.66 -15.70
N ASN A 52 -9.01 5.95 -15.58
CA ASN A 52 -10.21 6.48 -14.94
C ASN A 52 -10.96 7.53 -15.77
N ASP A 53 -10.97 7.41 -17.10
CA ASP A 53 -11.77 8.30 -17.94
C ASP A 53 -12.20 7.60 -19.24
N MET A 54 -12.76 8.36 -20.19
CA MET A 54 -12.81 7.99 -21.60
C MET A 54 -11.43 8.29 -22.20
N LEU A 55 -10.62 7.24 -22.30
CA LEU A 55 -9.20 7.36 -22.59
C LEU A 55 -8.89 7.54 -24.07
N THR A 56 -7.79 8.24 -24.33
CA THR A 56 -7.26 8.51 -25.67
C THR A 56 -5.82 8.03 -25.79
N ASP A 57 -5.39 7.71 -27.01
CA ASP A 57 -4.00 7.32 -27.31
C ASP A 57 -2.97 8.33 -26.78
N GLU A 58 -3.26 9.63 -26.85
CA GLU A 58 -2.32 10.67 -26.39
C GLU A 58 -2.25 10.72 -24.85
N GLN A 59 -3.34 10.48 -24.12
CA GLN A 59 -3.27 10.33 -22.67
C GLN A 59 -2.36 9.16 -22.30
N ILE A 60 -2.55 8.00 -22.92
CA ILE A 60 -1.73 6.80 -22.71
C ILE A 60 -0.24 7.08 -22.96
N ARG A 61 0.11 7.68 -24.11
CA ARG A 61 1.50 7.99 -24.45
C ARG A 61 2.10 9.07 -23.54
N SER A 62 1.35 10.13 -23.26
CA SER A 62 1.86 11.26 -22.48
C SER A 62 2.15 10.87 -21.04
N THR A 63 1.29 10.07 -20.40
CA THR A 63 1.52 9.58 -19.03
C THR A 63 2.76 8.69 -18.95
N LEU A 64 2.93 7.71 -19.86
CA LEU A 64 4.13 6.87 -19.86
C LEU A 64 5.42 7.68 -20.07
N ARG A 65 5.41 8.66 -20.98
CA ARG A 65 6.55 9.56 -21.19
C ARG A 65 6.85 10.38 -19.94
N ASP A 66 5.83 10.80 -19.22
CA ASP A 66 5.98 11.60 -18.02
C ASP A 66 6.57 10.79 -16.85
N LEU A 67 6.04 9.58 -16.62
CA LEU A 67 6.60 8.62 -15.66
C LEU A 67 8.06 8.26 -15.98
N ALA A 68 8.38 8.00 -17.27
CA ALA A 68 9.74 7.71 -17.69
C ALA A 68 10.72 8.87 -17.44
N LYS A 69 10.27 10.14 -17.56
CA LYS A 69 11.09 11.31 -17.18
C LYS A 69 11.39 11.32 -15.69
N GLN A 70 10.45 10.85 -14.87
CA GLN A 70 10.65 10.66 -13.43
C GLN A 70 11.34 9.35 -13.06
N ARG A 71 11.93 8.63 -14.04
CA ARG A 71 12.71 7.40 -13.80
C ARG A 71 11.88 6.21 -13.29
N VAL A 72 10.56 6.31 -13.40
CA VAL A 72 9.65 5.18 -13.23
C VAL A 72 9.66 4.34 -14.50
N LYS A 73 9.95 3.05 -14.36
CA LYS A 73 10.07 2.12 -15.50
C LYS A 73 9.09 0.94 -15.44
N GLN A 74 8.13 0.96 -14.52
CA GLN A 74 7.06 -0.02 -14.44
C GLN A 74 5.73 0.69 -14.19
N VAL A 75 4.63 0.11 -14.67
CA VAL A 75 3.26 0.55 -14.36
C VAL A 75 2.33 -0.66 -14.27
N TRP A 76 1.31 -0.58 -13.43
CA TRP A 76 0.19 -1.52 -13.38
C TRP A 76 -1.05 -0.84 -13.91
N VAL A 77 -1.59 -1.29 -15.04
CA VAL A 77 -2.77 -0.64 -15.64
C VAL A 77 -3.99 -1.00 -14.81
N HIS A 78 -4.46 -0.04 -14.02
CA HIS A 78 -5.52 -0.24 -13.02
C HIS A 78 -6.82 0.46 -13.47
N PRO A 79 -7.87 -0.27 -13.87
CA PRO A 79 -9.19 0.33 -14.04
C PRO A 79 -9.77 0.66 -12.67
N ARG A 80 -10.28 1.88 -12.47
CA ARG A 80 -10.72 2.39 -11.16
C ARG A 80 -11.97 3.29 -11.26
N PRO A 81 -12.59 3.72 -10.14
CA PRO A 81 -13.71 4.66 -10.16
C PRO A 81 -13.48 5.84 -11.10
N GLY A 82 -14.49 6.07 -11.95
CA GLY A 82 -14.43 7.08 -13.00
C GLY A 82 -14.08 6.54 -14.39
N LEU A 83 -13.69 5.26 -14.55
CA LEU A 83 -13.47 4.63 -15.85
C LEU A 83 -14.73 4.71 -16.72
N MET A 84 -14.60 5.33 -17.89
CA MET A 84 -15.68 5.42 -18.89
C MET A 84 -15.40 4.53 -20.11
N THR A 85 -14.13 4.29 -20.45
CA THR A 85 -13.77 3.33 -21.49
C THR A 85 -14.24 1.92 -21.08
N PRO A 86 -15.08 1.24 -21.87
CA PRO A 86 -15.59 -0.07 -21.49
C PRO A 86 -14.47 -1.10 -21.26
N TYR A 87 -14.43 -1.66 -20.05
CA TYR A 87 -13.45 -2.66 -19.63
C TYR A 87 -13.53 -3.94 -20.50
N LEU A 88 -12.36 -4.45 -20.92
CA LEU A 88 -12.21 -5.62 -21.82
C LEU A 88 -12.88 -5.48 -23.21
N SER A 89 -13.19 -4.27 -23.66
CA SER A 89 -13.63 -4.01 -25.04
C SER A 89 -12.48 -3.97 -26.04
N ASP A 90 -12.80 -3.94 -27.34
CA ASP A 90 -11.79 -3.74 -28.39
C ASP A 90 -11.01 -2.43 -28.19
N GLN A 91 -11.68 -1.36 -27.75
CA GLN A 91 -11.01 -0.10 -27.44
C GLN A 91 -10.06 -0.22 -26.24
N TRP A 92 -10.43 -1.00 -25.21
CA TRP A 92 -9.55 -1.29 -24.07
C TRP A 92 -8.25 -1.96 -24.54
N PHE A 93 -8.36 -3.00 -25.38
CA PHE A 93 -7.19 -3.69 -25.91
C PHE A 93 -6.41 -2.83 -26.91
N HIS A 94 -7.05 -1.96 -27.71
CA HIS A 94 -6.35 -0.97 -28.53
C HIS A 94 -5.44 -0.08 -27.68
N LEU A 95 -5.96 0.48 -26.59
CA LEU A 95 -5.18 1.34 -25.68
C LEU A 95 -4.03 0.59 -25.00
N TRP A 96 -4.23 -0.69 -24.65
CA TRP A 96 -3.14 -1.55 -24.15
C TRP A 96 -2.04 -1.75 -25.19
N GLY A 97 -2.42 -1.95 -26.45
CA GLY A 97 -1.48 -1.98 -27.57
C GLY A 97 -0.70 -0.66 -27.70
N VAL A 98 -1.36 0.49 -27.52
CA VAL A 98 -0.70 1.80 -27.50
C VAL A 98 0.30 1.89 -26.34
N ALA A 99 -0.08 1.43 -25.14
CA ALA A 99 0.77 1.43 -23.95
C ALA A 99 2.03 0.56 -24.15
N LEU A 100 1.88 -0.68 -24.63
CA LEU A 100 3.01 -1.59 -24.88
C LEU A 100 3.98 -1.03 -25.92
N ASN A 101 3.46 -0.47 -27.02
CA ASN A 101 4.28 0.15 -28.06
C ASN A 101 5.07 1.37 -27.55
N GLU A 102 4.52 2.15 -26.61
CA GLU A 102 5.24 3.26 -26.01
C GLU A 102 6.22 2.80 -24.94
N ALA A 103 5.84 1.80 -24.12
CA ALA A 103 6.70 1.18 -23.12
C ALA A 103 7.95 0.54 -23.73
N GLU A 104 7.86 -0.05 -24.93
CA GLU A 104 9.02 -0.57 -25.66
C GLU A 104 10.06 0.54 -25.92
N LYS A 105 9.61 1.72 -26.39
CA LYS A 105 10.48 2.86 -26.69
C LYS A 105 11.13 3.46 -25.43
N LEU A 106 10.43 3.39 -24.31
CA LEU A 106 10.84 3.98 -23.03
C LEU A 106 11.59 2.99 -22.12
N ASP A 107 11.71 1.73 -22.55
CA ASP A 107 12.21 0.61 -21.76
C ASP A 107 11.46 0.38 -20.43
N MET A 108 10.13 0.28 -20.52
CA MET A 108 9.25 0.07 -19.36
C MET A 108 8.58 -1.32 -19.36
N ASN A 109 8.12 -1.77 -18.20
CA ASN A 109 7.19 -2.90 -18.05
C ASN A 109 5.76 -2.38 -17.85
N VAL A 110 4.78 -3.12 -18.38
CA VAL A 110 3.34 -2.85 -18.21
C VAL A 110 2.69 -4.11 -17.65
N TRP A 111 2.26 -4.04 -16.39
CA TRP A 111 1.64 -5.13 -15.65
C TRP A 111 0.13 -5.11 -15.78
N ILE A 112 -0.46 -6.31 -15.76
CA ILE A 112 -1.91 -6.48 -15.71
C ILE A 112 -2.36 -6.28 -14.27
N TYR A 113 -3.40 -5.48 -14.09
CA TYR A 113 -4.26 -5.54 -12.91
C TYR A 113 -5.52 -6.29 -13.34
N ASP A 114 -5.88 -7.34 -12.62
CA ASP A 114 -6.80 -8.37 -13.13
C ASP A 114 -8.30 -8.06 -13.00
N GLU A 115 -8.65 -6.97 -12.34
CA GLU A 115 -10.02 -6.59 -12.02
C GLU A 115 -10.34 -5.14 -12.48
N ASN A 116 -11.63 -4.78 -12.56
CA ASN A 116 -12.10 -3.41 -12.73
C ASN A 116 -12.55 -2.86 -11.37
N SER A 117 -11.74 -1.97 -10.80
CA SER A 117 -11.68 -1.65 -9.37
C SER A 117 -11.20 -2.86 -8.55
N TYR A 118 -11.88 -3.23 -7.46
CA TYR A 118 -11.50 -4.29 -6.52
C TYR A 118 -12.78 -4.73 -5.78
N PRO A 119 -12.82 -5.87 -5.08
CA PRO A 119 -11.82 -6.95 -5.03
C PRO A 119 -11.85 -7.86 -6.27
N SER A 120 -10.75 -8.56 -6.55
CA SER A 120 -10.62 -9.49 -7.68
C SER A 120 -11.62 -10.66 -7.63
N GLY A 121 -12.23 -10.98 -8.77
CA GLY A 121 -12.98 -12.23 -8.96
C GLY A 121 -14.27 -12.07 -9.77
N PHE A 122 -14.80 -10.86 -9.91
CA PHE A 122 -16.04 -10.60 -10.66
C PHE A 122 -15.81 -10.02 -12.07
N ALA A 123 -14.58 -9.64 -12.40
CA ALA A 123 -14.12 -9.13 -13.69
C ALA A 123 -15.00 -7.98 -14.21
N GLY A 124 -15.25 -6.96 -13.39
CA GLY A 124 -16.08 -5.79 -13.74
C GLY A 124 -17.55 -6.15 -14.00
N GLY A 125 -18.00 -7.31 -13.53
CA GLY A 125 -19.37 -7.83 -13.71
C GLY A 125 -19.47 -8.98 -14.71
N TRP A 126 -18.41 -9.31 -15.45
CA TRP A 126 -18.44 -10.34 -16.49
C TRP A 126 -18.59 -11.77 -15.95
N VAL A 127 -17.95 -12.13 -14.83
CA VAL A 127 -18.08 -13.48 -14.25
C VAL A 127 -19.51 -13.77 -13.81
N PRO A 128 -20.17 -12.95 -12.96
CA PRO A 128 -21.55 -13.22 -12.55
C PRO A 128 -22.56 -13.10 -13.70
N GLU A 129 -22.24 -12.34 -14.77
CA GLU A 129 -23.06 -12.29 -15.99
C GLU A 129 -22.98 -13.61 -16.79
N LEU A 130 -21.78 -14.18 -16.93
CA LEU A 130 -21.53 -15.38 -17.74
C LEU A 130 -21.70 -16.69 -16.96
N MET A 131 -21.68 -16.63 -15.63
CA MET A 131 -21.81 -17.77 -14.71
C MET A 131 -22.70 -17.39 -13.52
N PRO A 132 -24.03 -17.26 -13.67
CA PRO A 132 -24.92 -16.78 -12.60
C PRO A 132 -24.89 -17.60 -11.30
N GLU A 133 -24.55 -18.89 -11.37
CA GLU A 133 -24.38 -19.80 -10.24
C GLU A 133 -23.16 -19.47 -9.35
N SER A 134 -22.24 -18.64 -9.86
CA SER A 134 -21.09 -18.10 -9.12
C SER A 134 -21.49 -17.12 -8.02
N ARG A 135 -22.77 -16.71 -7.92
CA ARG A 135 -23.24 -15.75 -6.91
C ARG A 135 -22.72 -16.09 -5.53
N GLY A 136 -22.07 -15.11 -4.90
CA GLY A 136 -21.50 -15.20 -3.56
C GLY A 136 -22.46 -15.75 -2.52
N ARG A 137 -21.93 -16.58 -1.62
CA ARG A 137 -22.67 -17.21 -0.52
C ARG A 137 -21.99 -16.88 0.82
N GLY A 138 -22.76 -16.92 1.89
CA GLY A 138 -22.27 -16.77 3.26
C GLY A 138 -23.16 -17.49 4.24
N LEU A 139 -22.60 -18.01 5.32
CA LEU A 139 -23.35 -18.67 6.39
C LEU A 139 -23.63 -17.67 7.51
N LYS A 140 -24.91 -17.40 7.78
CA LYS A 140 -25.35 -16.63 8.94
C LYS A 140 -25.81 -17.58 10.03
N LEU A 141 -25.17 -17.49 11.19
CA LEU A 141 -25.59 -18.12 12.43
C LEU A 141 -26.30 -17.05 13.29
N SER A 142 -27.50 -17.35 13.80
CA SER A 142 -28.28 -16.39 14.59
C SER A 142 -28.99 -17.07 15.76
N GLU A 143 -28.78 -16.54 16.96
CA GLU A 143 -29.44 -17.01 18.18
C GLU A 143 -30.74 -16.23 18.46
N THR A 144 -31.83 -16.93 18.75
CA THR A 144 -33.16 -16.37 19.06
C THR A 144 -33.80 -17.08 20.26
N GLN A 145 -34.77 -16.43 20.93
CA GLN A 145 -35.52 -17.03 22.06
C GLN A 145 -36.74 -17.86 21.61
N SER A 146 -37.26 -17.57 20.42
CA SER A 146 -38.36 -18.32 19.81
C SER A 146 -37.84 -19.14 18.62
N PRO A 147 -38.48 -20.29 18.29
CA PRO A 147 -38.11 -21.09 17.13
C PRO A 147 -38.29 -20.29 15.83
N PRO A 148 -37.35 -20.35 14.87
CA PRO A 148 -37.52 -19.70 13.59
C PRO A 148 -38.61 -20.40 12.76
N VAL A 149 -39.24 -19.66 11.84
CA VAL A 149 -40.11 -20.24 10.82
C VAL A 149 -39.25 -20.83 9.70
N TRP A 150 -39.54 -22.06 9.28
CA TRP A 150 -38.81 -22.71 8.19
C TRP A 150 -38.95 -21.93 6.87
N ASP A 151 -37.84 -21.70 6.18
CA ASP A 151 -37.78 -21.13 4.83
C ASP A 151 -36.72 -21.86 3.97
N THR A 152 -36.57 -21.45 2.71
CA THR A 152 -35.65 -22.09 1.76
C THR A 152 -34.17 -21.73 1.97
N ASN A 153 -33.87 -20.74 2.81
CA ASN A 153 -32.50 -20.32 3.14
C ASN A 153 -31.99 -20.99 4.42
N LEU A 154 -32.88 -21.48 5.29
CA LEU A 154 -32.51 -22.24 6.47
C LEU A 154 -31.87 -23.59 6.09
N LEU A 155 -30.70 -23.84 6.68
CA LEU A 155 -30.00 -25.12 6.56
C LEU A 155 -30.34 -26.03 7.74
N ALA A 156 -30.25 -25.49 8.95
CA ALA A 156 -30.46 -26.23 10.18
C ALA A 156 -30.91 -25.31 11.33
N VAL A 157 -31.61 -25.91 12.29
CA VAL A 157 -32.04 -25.26 13.53
C VAL A 157 -31.68 -26.16 14.70
N PHE A 158 -31.06 -25.56 15.72
CA PHE A 158 -30.63 -26.24 16.93
C PHE A 158 -31.27 -25.63 18.16
N LEU A 159 -31.71 -26.48 19.09
CA LEU A 159 -32.03 -26.07 20.46
C LEU A 159 -30.74 -26.13 21.29
N LEU A 160 -30.24 -24.98 21.71
CA LEU A 160 -29.05 -24.85 22.55
C LEU A 160 -29.39 -25.16 24.01
N LYS A 161 -28.55 -25.97 24.64
CA LYS A 161 -28.48 -26.23 26.07
C LYS A 161 -27.09 -25.78 26.56
N ASP A 162 -26.85 -25.78 27.87
CA ASP A 162 -25.62 -25.20 28.45
C ASP A 162 -24.31 -25.77 27.86
N SER A 163 -24.27 -27.06 27.53
CA SER A 163 -23.08 -27.76 27.01
C SER A 163 -23.34 -28.62 25.77
N SER A 164 -24.55 -28.57 25.20
CA SER A 164 -24.93 -29.40 24.06
C SER A 164 -25.94 -28.67 23.17
N ALA A 165 -26.07 -29.10 21.93
CA ALA A 165 -27.09 -28.61 21.01
C ALA A 165 -27.85 -29.80 20.41
N GLU A 166 -29.18 -29.71 20.36
CA GLU A 166 -30.04 -30.71 19.73
C GLU A 166 -30.48 -30.20 18.36
N ASN A 167 -30.19 -30.96 17.30
CA ASN A 167 -30.68 -30.64 15.96
C ASN A 167 -32.19 -30.91 15.88
N ILE A 168 -32.98 -29.84 15.78
CA ILE A 168 -34.45 -29.89 15.71
C ILE A 168 -34.97 -29.52 14.32
N THR A 169 -34.11 -29.52 13.31
CA THR A 169 -34.43 -29.11 11.93
C THR A 169 -35.68 -29.79 11.39
N SER A 170 -35.84 -31.10 11.59
CA SER A 170 -37.02 -31.85 11.12
C SER A 170 -38.31 -31.40 11.82
N LYS A 171 -38.26 -31.05 13.11
CA LYS A 171 -39.42 -30.56 13.88
C LYS A 171 -39.88 -29.20 13.35
N VAL A 172 -38.92 -28.30 13.10
CA VAL A 172 -39.19 -26.96 12.54
C VAL A 172 -39.73 -27.07 11.10
N LYS A 173 -39.17 -27.95 10.26
CA LYS A 173 -39.69 -28.25 8.91
C LYS A 173 -41.12 -28.79 8.93
N ALA A 174 -41.47 -29.60 9.92
CA ALA A 174 -42.81 -30.16 10.09
C ALA A 174 -43.83 -29.15 10.66
N GLY A 175 -43.40 -27.94 11.04
CA GLY A 175 -44.27 -26.93 11.64
C GLY A 175 -44.74 -27.28 13.05
N GLU A 176 -43.96 -28.11 13.78
CA GLU A 176 -44.29 -28.46 15.16
C GLU A 176 -44.30 -27.22 16.07
N THR A 177 -45.21 -27.19 17.04
CA THR A 177 -45.25 -26.13 18.06
C THR A 177 -44.14 -26.36 19.08
N LEU A 178 -43.11 -25.52 19.03
CA LEU A 178 -41.97 -25.54 19.95
C LEU A 178 -42.08 -24.37 20.94
N GLY A 179 -41.68 -24.57 22.20
CA GLY A 179 -41.72 -23.55 23.25
C GLY A 179 -40.61 -22.50 23.13
N GLU A 180 -40.56 -21.56 24.06
CA GLU A 180 -39.42 -20.64 24.19
C GLU A 180 -38.14 -21.38 24.63
N GLY A 181 -36.99 -20.92 24.16
CA GLY A 181 -35.68 -21.52 24.43
C GLY A 181 -34.58 -20.86 23.61
N ARG A 182 -33.31 -21.23 23.82
CA ARG A 182 -32.21 -20.68 23.01
C ARG A 182 -32.09 -21.44 21.70
N TYR A 183 -32.53 -20.86 20.60
CA TYR A 183 -32.46 -21.47 19.27
C TYR A 183 -31.30 -20.89 18.48
N LEU A 184 -30.45 -21.74 17.90
CA LEU A 184 -29.47 -21.34 16.89
C LEU A 184 -30.01 -21.72 15.51
N SER A 185 -30.16 -20.73 14.65
CA SER A 185 -30.53 -20.92 13.25
C SER A 185 -29.31 -20.72 12.35
N ALA A 186 -29.11 -21.64 11.41
CA ALA A 186 -28.12 -21.56 10.36
C ALA A 186 -28.81 -21.28 9.03
N SER A 187 -28.45 -20.18 8.36
CA SER A 187 -29.05 -19.77 7.09
C SER A 187 -27.99 -19.38 6.06
N VAL A 188 -28.21 -19.76 4.80
CA VAL A 188 -27.36 -19.30 3.69
C VAL A 188 -27.85 -17.93 3.23
N GLN A 189 -26.94 -16.97 3.25
CA GLN A 189 -27.10 -15.67 2.62
C GLN A 189 -26.49 -15.68 1.23
N ARG A 190 -27.06 -14.88 0.33
CA ARG A 190 -26.54 -14.67 -1.02
C ARG A 190 -26.14 -13.22 -1.20
N ALA A 191 -25.01 -13.01 -1.86
CA ALA A 191 -24.52 -11.68 -2.21
C ALA A 191 -25.60 -10.93 -2.99
N LYS A 192 -25.83 -9.67 -2.61
CA LYS A 192 -26.78 -8.79 -3.31
C LYS A 192 -26.12 -8.23 -4.57
N ASN A 193 -26.95 -7.81 -5.52
CA ASN A 193 -26.43 -6.96 -6.58
C ASN A 193 -26.05 -5.60 -5.99
N SER A 194 -24.92 -5.04 -6.42
CA SER A 194 -24.44 -3.75 -5.93
C SER A 194 -23.87 -2.91 -7.06
N PRO A 195 -24.00 -1.57 -7.05
CA PRO A 195 -23.36 -0.71 -8.03
C PRO A 195 -21.84 -0.91 -8.10
N TRP A 196 -21.21 -1.23 -6.97
CA TRP A 196 -19.77 -1.50 -6.88
C TRP A 196 -19.36 -2.75 -7.66
N ASN A 197 -20.21 -3.78 -7.70
CA ASN A 197 -20.01 -4.95 -8.56
C ASN A 197 -20.72 -4.78 -9.91
N ALA A 198 -20.72 -3.55 -10.43
CA ALA A 198 -21.36 -3.15 -11.67
C ALA A 198 -22.85 -3.52 -11.78
N ASP A 199 -23.62 -3.36 -10.70
CA ASP A 199 -25.02 -3.80 -10.55
C ASP A 199 -25.25 -5.32 -10.70
N ARG A 200 -24.17 -6.12 -10.59
CA ARG A 200 -24.18 -7.60 -10.43
C ARG A 200 -23.78 -7.94 -9.00
N CYS A 201 -23.58 -9.22 -8.68
CA CYS A 201 -23.11 -9.67 -7.37
C CYS A 201 -21.60 -9.95 -7.39
N TYR A 202 -20.94 -9.82 -6.24
CA TYR A 202 -19.64 -10.47 -6.04
C TYR A 202 -19.80 -12.01 -5.99
N VAL A 203 -18.73 -12.72 -6.31
CA VAL A 203 -18.73 -14.16 -6.59
C VAL A 203 -18.32 -15.01 -5.36
N ASP A 204 -18.65 -16.29 -5.40
CA ASP A 204 -18.19 -17.31 -4.44
C ASP A 204 -16.90 -17.92 -4.96
N LEU A 205 -15.74 -17.43 -4.48
CA LEU A 205 -14.42 -17.92 -4.91
C LEU A 205 -14.16 -19.39 -4.53
N LEU A 206 -14.94 -19.93 -3.60
CA LEU A 206 -14.88 -21.34 -3.24
C LEU A 206 -15.77 -22.19 -4.14
N TYR A 207 -16.60 -21.62 -5.01
CA TYR A 207 -17.42 -22.41 -5.94
C TYR A 207 -16.55 -22.93 -7.11
N PRO A 208 -16.60 -24.24 -7.44
CA PRO A 208 -15.79 -24.81 -8.52
C PRO A 208 -16.03 -24.12 -9.86
N GLY A 209 -14.95 -23.78 -10.59
CA GLY A 209 -15.02 -23.18 -11.92
C GLY A 209 -15.03 -21.64 -11.95
N VAL A 210 -15.20 -20.97 -10.80
CA VAL A 210 -15.27 -19.50 -10.75
C VAL A 210 -13.94 -18.86 -11.16
N THR A 211 -12.82 -19.36 -10.64
CA THR A 211 -11.49 -18.84 -10.99
C THR A 211 -11.13 -19.15 -12.43
N GLU A 212 -11.45 -20.33 -12.94
CA GLU A 212 -11.25 -20.66 -14.35
C GLU A 212 -12.05 -19.72 -15.25
N LYS A 213 -13.30 -19.40 -14.88
CA LYS A 213 -14.12 -18.42 -15.60
C LYS A 213 -13.53 -17.01 -15.50
N PHE A 214 -13.05 -16.60 -14.32
CA PHE A 214 -12.36 -15.33 -14.13
C PHE A 214 -11.14 -15.21 -15.06
N LEU A 215 -10.23 -16.19 -15.02
CA LEU A 215 -9.04 -16.24 -15.87
C LEU A 215 -9.37 -16.32 -17.37
N GLU A 216 -10.44 -17.02 -17.75
CA GLU A 216 -10.94 -17.07 -19.13
C GLU A 216 -11.41 -15.69 -19.63
N VAL A 217 -12.09 -14.93 -18.78
CA VAL A 217 -12.59 -13.59 -19.09
C VAL A 217 -11.43 -12.59 -19.12
N THR A 218 -10.51 -12.67 -18.16
CA THR A 218 -9.44 -11.68 -17.98
C THR A 218 -8.16 -12.09 -18.70
N LEU A 219 -7.33 -12.94 -18.08
CA LEU A 219 -5.97 -13.23 -18.55
C LEU A 219 -5.93 -13.91 -19.92
N GLU A 220 -6.91 -14.74 -20.24
CA GLU A 220 -7.00 -15.36 -21.56
C GLU A 220 -7.36 -14.35 -22.66
N ALA A 221 -8.14 -13.31 -22.34
CA ALA A 221 -8.36 -12.20 -23.26
C ALA A 221 -7.07 -11.40 -23.50
N TYR A 222 -6.27 -11.14 -22.45
CA TYR A 222 -4.93 -10.55 -22.61
C TYR A 222 -3.99 -11.45 -23.41
N ARG A 223 -3.99 -12.77 -23.17
CA ARG A 223 -3.13 -13.73 -23.89
C ARG A 223 -3.44 -13.75 -25.38
N LYS A 224 -4.72 -13.69 -25.77
CA LYS A 224 -5.15 -13.63 -27.18
C LYS A 224 -4.61 -12.40 -27.91
N HIS A 225 -4.56 -11.24 -27.24
CA HIS A 225 -4.07 -10.00 -27.84
C HIS A 225 -2.54 -9.85 -27.75
N PHE A 226 -1.95 -10.20 -26.60
CA PHE A 226 -0.58 -9.82 -26.23
C PHE A 226 0.28 -10.97 -25.68
N GLY A 227 -0.11 -12.23 -25.86
CA GLY A 227 0.62 -13.38 -25.30
C GLY A 227 2.10 -13.49 -25.73
N LYS A 228 2.52 -12.77 -26.79
CA LYS A 228 3.94 -12.67 -27.19
C LYS A 228 4.79 -11.81 -26.27
N GLU A 229 4.16 -10.93 -25.49
CA GLU A 229 4.78 -9.99 -24.54
C GLU A 229 4.80 -10.53 -23.11
N PHE A 230 4.12 -11.64 -22.84
CA PHE A 230 4.14 -12.32 -21.54
C PHE A 230 5.56 -12.78 -21.19
N GLY A 231 5.99 -12.46 -19.96
CA GLY A 231 7.35 -12.68 -19.46
C GLY A 231 8.39 -11.73 -20.06
N LYS A 232 7.99 -10.74 -20.87
CA LYS A 232 8.88 -9.74 -21.47
C LYS A 232 8.54 -8.33 -20.99
N ARG A 233 7.56 -7.70 -21.64
CA ARG A 233 7.04 -6.37 -21.30
C ARG A 233 5.82 -6.46 -20.40
N ILE A 234 5.14 -7.60 -20.39
CA ILE A 234 4.08 -7.95 -19.43
C ILE A 234 4.66 -9.01 -18.49
N PRO A 235 5.19 -8.63 -17.31
CA PRO A 235 5.85 -9.59 -16.44
C PRO A 235 4.86 -10.48 -15.68
N GLY A 236 3.65 -9.98 -15.41
CA GLY A 236 2.71 -10.67 -14.54
C GLY A 236 1.37 -9.98 -14.39
N SER A 237 0.59 -10.51 -13.46
CA SER A 237 -0.75 -10.05 -13.10
C SER A 237 -0.87 -9.82 -11.60
N PHE A 238 -1.47 -8.69 -11.23
CA PHE A 238 -1.78 -8.28 -9.86
C PHE A 238 -3.23 -8.61 -9.54
N THR A 239 -3.45 -9.29 -8.41
CA THR A 239 -4.76 -9.51 -7.79
C THR A 239 -4.93 -8.65 -6.54
N ASP A 240 -6.13 -8.13 -6.32
CA ASP A 240 -6.42 -7.23 -5.22
C ASP A 240 -7.54 -7.82 -4.34
N GLU A 241 -7.19 -8.15 -3.09
CA GLU A 241 -8.12 -8.50 -2.01
C GLU A 241 -9.22 -9.53 -2.33
N PRO A 242 -8.94 -10.68 -2.97
CA PRO A 242 -9.97 -11.69 -3.23
C PRO A 242 -10.68 -12.11 -1.93
N GLU A 243 -12.00 -11.90 -1.85
CA GLU A 243 -12.78 -11.98 -0.61
C GLU A 243 -13.61 -13.28 -0.50
N LEU A 244 -13.56 -13.93 0.68
CA LEU A 244 -14.34 -15.14 0.99
C LEU A 244 -15.72 -14.89 1.63
N ARG A 245 -16.10 -13.63 1.89
CA ARG A 245 -17.36 -13.28 2.55
C ARG A 245 -18.27 -12.37 1.70
N PRO A 246 -18.50 -12.72 0.42
CA PRO A 246 -19.25 -11.89 -0.53
C PRO A 246 -20.69 -11.56 -0.10
N ALA A 247 -21.27 -12.35 0.83
CA ALA A 247 -22.61 -12.15 1.37
C ALA A 247 -22.62 -11.73 2.86
N GLY A 248 -21.46 -11.48 3.46
CA GLY A 248 -21.28 -11.38 4.90
C GLY A 248 -21.35 -12.74 5.61
N GLY A 249 -21.32 -12.72 6.95
CA GLY A 249 -21.32 -13.94 7.75
C GLY A 249 -20.00 -14.72 7.66
N LEU A 250 -20.07 -16.04 7.82
CA LEU A 250 -18.92 -16.95 7.67
C LEU A 250 -18.79 -17.39 6.19
N PRO A 251 -17.56 -17.62 5.67
CA PRO A 251 -17.37 -18.14 4.32
C PRO A 251 -18.19 -19.41 4.06
N TRP A 252 -18.82 -19.53 2.91
CA TRP A 252 -19.66 -20.71 2.64
C TRP A 252 -19.73 -21.00 1.15
N THR A 253 -19.68 -22.27 0.79
CA THR A 253 -20.02 -22.74 -0.56
C THR A 253 -20.89 -23.99 -0.50
N GLN A 254 -21.54 -24.32 -1.61
CA GLN A 254 -22.58 -25.34 -1.66
C GLN A 254 -22.08 -26.73 -1.23
N ASP A 255 -20.88 -27.13 -1.65
CA ASP A 255 -20.30 -28.44 -1.36
C ASP A 255 -19.42 -28.45 -0.11
N LEU A 256 -19.33 -27.34 0.64
CA LEU A 256 -18.51 -27.26 1.86
C LEU A 256 -18.80 -28.38 2.87
N PRO A 257 -20.06 -28.74 3.19
CA PRO A 257 -20.33 -29.84 4.11
C PRO A 257 -19.83 -31.20 3.61
N GLU A 258 -19.90 -31.45 2.31
CA GLU A 258 -19.38 -32.68 1.68
C GLU A 258 -17.85 -32.72 1.76
N GLN A 259 -17.20 -31.62 1.39
CA GLN A 259 -15.74 -31.47 1.43
C GLN A 259 -15.19 -31.61 2.84
N PHE A 260 -15.89 -31.05 3.83
CA PHE A 260 -15.57 -31.17 5.24
C PHE A 260 -15.68 -32.63 5.70
N LYS A 261 -16.82 -33.28 5.44
CA LYS A 261 -17.05 -34.68 5.84
C LYS A 261 -16.05 -35.64 5.21
N LYS A 262 -15.67 -35.39 3.95
CA LYS A 262 -14.65 -36.17 3.23
C LYS A 262 -13.27 -36.07 3.89
N ARG A 263 -12.89 -34.90 4.41
CA ARG A 263 -11.58 -34.67 5.05
C ARG A 263 -11.54 -35.17 6.49
N TRP A 264 -12.63 -34.99 7.25
CA TRP A 264 -12.61 -35.17 8.71
C TRP A 264 -13.47 -36.32 9.22
N GLY A 265 -14.33 -36.90 8.39
CA GLY A 265 -15.13 -38.09 8.72
C GLY A 265 -16.40 -37.83 9.55
N TYR A 266 -16.74 -36.57 9.85
CA TYR A 266 -17.96 -36.20 10.57
C TYR A 266 -18.73 -35.05 9.89
N ASP A 267 -19.97 -34.81 10.31
CA ASP A 267 -20.89 -33.92 9.62
C ASP A 267 -20.76 -32.45 10.09
N LEU A 268 -20.51 -31.53 9.14
CA LEU A 268 -20.39 -30.10 9.43
C LEU A 268 -21.72 -29.49 9.88
N ILE A 269 -22.84 -29.91 9.28
CA ILE A 269 -24.16 -29.34 9.60
C ILE A 269 -24.49 -29.64 11.05
N GLU A 270 -24.33 -30.89 11.48
CA GLU A 270 -24.53 -31.28 12.89
C GLU A 270 -23.60 -30.55 13.86
N SER A 271 -22.46 -30.04 13.38
CA SER A 271 -21.43 -29.37 14.18
C SER A 271 -21.50 -27.84 14.15
N LEU A 272 -22.44 -27.22 13.43
CA LEU A 272 -22.57 -25.75 13.35
C LEU A 272 -22.69 -25.03 14.71
N PRO A 273 -23.33 -25.60 15.76
CA PRO A 273 -23.31 -24.98 17.09
C PRO A 273 -21.91 -24.76 17.65
N SER A 274 -20.96 -25.65 17.34
CA SER A 274 -19.56 -25.56 17.77
C SER A 274 -18.77 -24.49 17.02
N ILE A 275 -19.24 -24.05 15.84
CA ILE A 275 -18.70 -22.88 15.16
C ILE A 275 -19.16 -21.61 15.89
N ALA A 276 -20.46 -21.49 16.18
CA ALA A 276 -21.04 -20.31 16.83
C ALA A 276 -20.64 -20.13 18.30
N ALA A 277 -20.47 -21.22 19.05
CA ALA A 277 -20.29 -21.20 20.49
C ALA A 277 -19.32 -22.29 20.97
N GLU A 278 -18.84 -22.15 22.21
CA GLU A 278 -17.92 -23.10 22.86
C GLU A 278 -18.64 -24.38 23.35
N ILE A 279 -19.34 -25.06 22.43
CA ILE A 279 -20.15 -26.27 22.69
C ILE A 279 -19.47 -27.49 22.06
N GLY A 280 -19.44 -28.62 22.77
CA GLY A 280 -18.81 -29.85 22.28
C GLY A 280 -17.30 -29.68 22.05
N ASP A 281 -16.75 -30.35 21.03
CA ASP A 281 -15.33 -30.23 20.65
C ASP A 281 -15.10 -29.03 19.70
N TRP A 282 -15.51 -27.85 20.16
CA TRP A 282 -15.53 -26.63 19.35
C TRP A 282 -14.17 -26.22 18.79
N LYS A 283 -13.09 -26.48 19.53
CA LYS A 283 -11.73 -26.20 19.06
C LYS A 283 -11.39 -27.02 17.83
N LYS A 284 -11.68 -28.33 17.86
CA LYS A 284 -11.51 -29.21 16.72
C LYS A 284 -12.39 -28.79 15.55
N VAL A 285 -13.68 -28.55 15.80
CA VAL A 285 -14.63 -28.19 14.73
C VAL A 285 -14.24 -26.89 14.03
N ARG A 286 -13.82 -25.86 14.78
CA ARG A 286 -13.36 -24.59 14.20
C ARG A 286 -12.05 -24.76 13.44
N HIS A 287 -11.08 -25.48 13.99
CA HIS A 287 -9.85 -25.83 13.29
C HIS A 287 -10.14 -26.47 11.93
N ASP A 288 -10.91 -27.57 11.93
CA ASP A 288 -11.22 -28.34 10.74
C ASP A 288 -12.02 -27.52 9.72
N TYR A 289 -12.87 -26.61 10.19
CA TYR A 289 -13.63 -25.69 9.35
C TYR A 289 -12.68 -24.73 8.62
N TYR A 290 -11.80 -24.03 9.33
CA TYR A 290 -10.86 -23.09 8.72
C TYR A 290 -9.81 -23.79 7.84
N GLN A 291 -9.35 -24.99 8.22
CA GLN A 291 -8.48 -25.80 7.36
C GLN A 291 -9.20 -26.18 6.06
N THR A 292 -10.48 -26.59 6.13
CA THR A 292 -11.26 -26.89 4.93
C THR A 292 -11.42 -25.65 4.04
N GLN A 293 -11.66 -24.48 4.64
CA GLN A 293 -11.74 -23.23 3.87
C GLN A 293 -10.41 -22.87 3.21
N LEU A 294 -9.29 -23.01 3.92
CA LEU A 294 -7.96 -22.78 3.37
C LEU A 294 -7.67 -23.72 2.19
N ASP A 295 -7.92 -25.02 2.37
CA ASP A 295 -7.73 -26.01 1.31
C ASP A 295 -8.53 -25.66 0.07
N LEU A 296 -9.83 -25.35 0.22
CA LEU A 296 -10.69 -24.99 -0.90
C LEU A 296 -10.25 -23.68 -1.56
N PHE A 297 -9.82 -22.69 -0.79
CA PHE A 297 -9.35 -21.42 -1.35
C PHE A 297 -8.06 -21.62 -2.15
N ILE A 298 -7.13 -22.44 -1.65
CA ILE A 298 -5.92 -22.82 -2.39
C ILE A 298 -6.27 -23.61 -3.66
N GLU A 299 -7.10 -24.65 -3.53
CA GLU A 299 -7.48 -25.55 -4.62
C GLU A 299 -8.24 -24.84 -5.74
N ARG A 300 -9.08 -23.85 -5.38
CA ARG A 300 -10.06 -23.24 -6.30
C ARG A 300 -9.71 -21.82 -6.70
N TRP A 301 -8.83 -21.11 -5.99
CA TRP A 301 -8.36 -19.77 -6.37
C TRP A 301 -6.86 -19.75 -6.64
N ALA A 302 -6.05 -19.98 -5.60
CA ALA A 302 -4.63 -19.68 -5.65
C ALA A 302 -3.87 -20.57 -6.64
N LYS A 303 -4.10 -21.89 -6.57
CA LYS A 303 -3.41 -22.87 -7.40
C LYS A 303 -3.78 -22.76 -8.89
N PRO A 304 -5.06 -22.68 -9.30
CA PRO A 304 -5.41 -22.47 -10.71
C PRO A 304 -4.78 -21.21 -11.30
N TYR A 305 -4.74 -20.11 -10.54
CA TYR A 305 -4.11 -18.86 -10.94
C TYR A 305 -2.59 -19.03 -11.07
N PHE A 306 -1.94 -19.56 -10.04
CA PHE A 306 -0.50 -19.86 -10.04
C PHE A 306 -0.08 -20.70 -11.25
N ASP A 307 -0.83 -21.78 -11.52
CA ASP A 307 -0.57 -22.70 -12.62
C ASP A 307 -0.78 -22.01 -13.99
N TYR A 308 -1.81 -21.17 -14.13
CA TYR A 308 -2.05 -20.38 -15.34
C TYR A 308 -0.88 -19.43 -15.59
N CYS A 309 -0.45 -18.67 -14.57
CA CYS A 309 0.66 -17.74 -14.68
C CYS A 309 1.97 -18.45 -15.03
N ALA A 310 2.30 -19.53 -14.31
CA ALA A 310 3.49 -20.34 -14.57
C ALA A 310 3.52 -20.88 -16.01
N LYS A 311 2.40 -21.42 -16.49
CA LYS A 311 2.27 -21.96 -17.86
C LYS A 311 2.47 -20.90 -18.94
N ASN A 312 2.16 -19.64 -18.64
CA ASN A 312 2.19 -18.53 -19.58
C ASN A 312 3.39 -17.58 -19.39
N ASN A 313 4.37 -17.95 -18.57
CA ASN A 313 5.53 -17.11 -18.21
C ASN A 313 5.14 -15.76 -17.59
N LEU A 314 4.11 -15.76 -16.75
CA LEU A 314 3.69 -14.62 -15.95
C LEU A 314 4.01 -14.84 -14.48
N GLU A 315 4.25 -13.76 -13.75
CA GLU A 315 4.25 -13.74 -12.30
C GLU A 315 2.82 -13.45 -11.77
N PHE A 316 2.28 -14.32 -10.93
CA PHE A 316 1.15 -14.01 -10.07
C PHE A 316 1.66 -13.23 -8.86
N THR A 317 1.08 -12.05 -8.64
CA THR A 317 1.38 -11.14 -7.52
C THR A 317 0.11 -10.45 -7.06
N GLY A 318 0.19 -9.65 -6.02
CA GLY A 318 -0.94 -8.94 -5.43
C GLY A 318 -0.92 -9.12 -3.92
N HIS A 319 -2.00 -8.80 -3.25
CA HIS A 319 -2.11 -9.05 -1.81
C HIS A 319 -3.47 -9.64 -1.43
N TYR A 320 -3.50 -10.16 -0.22
CA TYR A 320 -4.71 -10.61 0.44
C TYR A 320 -5.08 -9.56 1.48
N TRP A 321 -5.55 -9.96 2.67
CA TRP A 321 -5.94 -9.02 3.73
C TRP A 321 -5.18 -9.33 5.02
N GLU A 322 -3.87 -9.09 4.99
CA GLU A 322 -2.94 -9.50 6.05
C GLU A 322 -3.15 -8.73 7.36
N HIS A 323 -3.64 -7.49 7.34
CA HIS A 323 -3.81 -6.67 8.54
C HIS A 323 -4.94 -7.12 9.46
N GLU A 324 -5.85 -8.00 9.00
CA GLU A 324 -6.92 -8.55 9.84
C GLU A 324 -6.43 -9.62 10.81
N TRP A 325 -5.30 -10.28 10.51
CA TRP A 325 -4.75 -11.31 11.37
C TRP A 325 -4.61 -10.79 12.82
N PRO A 326 -5.00 -11.57 13.84
CA PRO A 326 -5.36 -12.99 13.81
C PRO A 326 -6.84 -13.28 13.53
N ARG A 327 -7.60 -12.37 12.90
CA ARG A 327 -8.92 -12.67 12.34
C ARG A 327 -8.73 -13.36 10.99
N CYS A 328 -9.28 -14.57 10.88
CA CYS A 328 -9.02 -15.48 9.75
C CYS A 328 -10.26 -15.72 8.88
N ALA A 329 -11.34 -14.94 9.09
CA ALA A 329 -12.60 -15.14 8.40
C ALA A 329 -12.58 -14.68 6.93
N GLY A 330 -11.84 -13.62 6.61
CA GLY A 330 -11.64 -13.16 5.23
C GLY A 330 -10.61 -14.01 4.48
N VAL A 331 -9.48 -14.28 5.15
CA VAL A 331 -8.36 -15.08 4.63
C VAL A 331 -7.90 -16.01 5.75
N PRO A 332 -8.07 -17.34 5.62
CA PRO A 332 -7.72 -18.27 6.69
C PRO A 332 -6.25 -18.22 7.11
N ASP A 333 -5.33 -18.09 6.15
CA ASP A 333 -3.89 -17.97 6.37
C ASP A 333 -3.25 -17.18 5.22
N ASN A 334 -2.74 -15.98 5.50
CA ASN A 334 -2.17 -15.08 4.49
C ASN A 334 -0.85 -15.62 3.91
N MET A 335 -0.01 -16.24 4.74
CA MET A 335 1.26 -16.82 4.28
C MET A 335 1.01 -18.03 3.38
N ALA A 336 0.09 -18.91 3.75
CA ALA A 336 -0.27 -20.07 2.94
C ALA A 336 -0.79 -19.65 1.56
N MET A 337 -1.65 -18.62 1.51
CA MET A 337 -2.18 -18.07 0.26
C MET A 337 -1.09 -17.38 -0.58
N SER A 338 -0.22 -16.58 0.07
CA SER A 338 0.90 -15.88 -0.58
C SER A 338 1.99 -16.83 -1.09
N ALA A 339 2.13 -18.02 -0.51
CA ALA A 339 3.04 -19.06 -0.99
C ALA A 339 2.68 -19.56 -2.41
N TRP A 340 1.46 -19.31 -2.87
CA TRP A 340 1.00 -19.56 -4.24
C TRP A 340 1.16 -18.37 -5.18
N GLN A 341 1.85 -17.30 -4.81
CA GLN A 341 2.23 -16.22 -5.73
C GLN A 341 3.70 -16.38 -6.16
N GLN A 342 4.00 -16.24 -7.46
CA GLN A 342 5.41 -16.18 -7.91
C GLN A 342 6.13 -14.97 -7.30
N ARG A 343 5.39 -13.91 -6.95
CA ARG A 343 5.85 -12.76 -6.17
C ARG A 343 4.85 -12.48 -5.05
N PRO A 344 5.08 -12.96 -3.82
CA PRO A 344 4.25 -12.64 -2.66
C PRO A 344 4.11 -11.13 -2.43
N GLY A 345 2.92 -10.64 -2.09
CA GLY A 345 2.70 -9.21 -1.83
C GLY A 345 1.77 -8.90 -0.66
N ILE A 346 1.84 -7.63 -0.23
CA ILE A 346 1.10 -7.02 0.89
C ILE A 346 0.64 -5.59 0.49
N ASP A 347 -0.15 -4.91 1.33
CA ASP A 347 -0.47 -3.48 1.22
C ASP A 347 -0.05 -2.69 2.47
N ILE A 348 0.57 -1.52 2.28
CA ILE A 348 1.00 -0.61 3.35
C ILE A 348 0.72 0.82 2.89
N LEU A 349 -0.52 1.26 3.12
CA LEU A 349 -1.12 2.40 2.47
C LEU A 349 -0.83 3.71 3.23
N MET A 350 -1.18 3.79 4.51
CA MET A 350 -1.16 5.06 5.25
C MET A 350 0.21 5.45 5.83
N ASN A 351 0.49 6.76 5.92
CA ASN A 351 1.60 7.32 6.70
C ASN A 351 1.20 7.47 8.18
N ARG A 352 0.99 6.34 8.85
CA ARG A 352 0.71 6.28 10.30
C ARG A 352 1.53 5.17 10.94
N TYR A 353 2.68 5.55 11.51
CA TYR A 353 3.53 4.60 12.22
C TYR A 353 2.90 4.20 13.54
N GLU A 354 2.58 2.92 13.69
CA GLU A 354 2.05 2.34 14.92
C GLU A 354 2.64 0.94 15.15
N GLU A 355 3.02 0.64 16.38
CA GLU A 355 3.55 -0.68 16.76
C GLU A 355 2.45 -1.52 17.39
N ASN A 356 1.55 -2.05 16.56
CA ASN A 356 0.52 -3.00 16.99
C ASN A 356 0.16 -4.02 15.90
N THR A 357 -0.54 -5.07 16.29
CA THR A 357 -0.91 -6.23 15.47
C THR A 357 -1.66 -5.87 14.18
N HIS A 358 -2.44 -4.79 14.18
CA HIS A 358 -3.29 -4.35 13.06
C HIS A 358 -2.78 -3.08 12.37
N ALA A 359 -1.61 -2.57 12.76
CA ALA A 359 -0.99 -1.47 12.06
C ALA A 359 -0.61 -1.91 10.63
N GLN A 360 -0.57 -0.96 9.70
CA GLN A 360 0.07 -1.17 8.41
C GLN A 360 1.54 -0.76 8.52
N PHE A 361 1.81 0.54 8.58
CA PHE A 361 3.16 1.04 8.81
C PHE A 361 3.58 0.86 10.28
N GLY A 362 4.62 0.04 10.51
CA GLY A 362 5.09 -0.35 11.85
C GLY A 362 4.78 -1.81 12.23
N ASN A 363 3.93 -2.50 11.47
CA ASN A 363 3.66 -3.92 11.66
C ASN A 363 4.70 -4.79 10.95
N VAL A 364 5.75 -5.19 11.67
CA VAL A 364 6.84 -5.98 11.07
C VAL A 364 6.40 -7.37 10.61
N ARG A 365 5.32 -7.93 11.17
CA ARG A 365 4.81 -9.26 10.84
C ARG A 365 4.47 -9.35 9.35
N SER A 366 3.64 -8.47 8.81
CA SER A 366 3.19 -8.55 7.40
C SER A 366 4.37 -8.52 6.42
N CYS A 367 5.38 -7.69 6.70
CA CYS A 367 6.60 -7.66 5.90
C CYS A 367 7.41 -8.96 6.02
N ARG A 368 7.51 -9.51 7.24
CA ARG A 368 8.22 -10.76 7.52
C ARG A 368 7.52 -11.99 6.97
N GLU A 369 6.19 -12.00 6.87
CA GLU A 369 5.42 -13.07 6.21
C GLU A 369 5.93 -13.27 4.77
N ILE A 370 5.88 -12.22 3.95
CA ILE A 370 6.27 -12.33 2.54
C ILE A 370 7.78 -12.43 2.33
N SER A 371 8.61 -11.80 3.18
CA SER A 371 10.07 -11.93 3.06
C SER A 371 10.56 -13.32 3.46
N SER A 372 9.89 -13.98 4.41
CA SER A 372 10.18 -15.37 4.77
C SER A 372 9.83 -16.33 3.63
N LEU A 373 8.67 -16.15 2.99
CA LEU A 373 8.30 -16.91 1.79
C LEU A 373 9.30 -16.68 0.64
N ALA A 374 9.72 -15.42 0.44
CA ALA A 374 10.72 -15.07 -0.55
C ALA A 374 12.07 -15.75 -0.29
N ASN A 375 12.50 -15.81 0.98
CA ASN A 375 13.69 -16.52 1.38
C ASN A 375 13.57 -18.03 1.15
N GLN A 376 12.43 -18.64 1.53
CA GLN A 376 12.17 -20.08 1.42
C GLN A 376 12.04 -20.54 -0.04
N PHE A 377 11.54 -19.70 -0.94
CA PHE A 377 11.27 -20.08 -2.32
C PHE A 377 12.18 -19.41 -3.37
N GLY A 378 13.06 -18.50 -2.97
CA GLY A 378 13.92 -17.75 -3.88
C GLY A 378 13.13 -16.78 -4.77
N ARG A 379 12.18 -16.06 -4.18
CA ARG A 379 11.26 -15.15 -4.88
C ARG A 379 11.56 -13.69 -4.54
N ARG A 380 10.96 -12.78 -5.32
CA ARG A 380 10.85 -11.36 -4.98
C ARG A 380 9.55 -11.11 -4.24
N THR A 381 9.45 -9.95 -3.62
CA THR A 381 8.29 -9.48 -2.85
C THR A 381 7.70 -8.22 -3.49
N LEU A 382 6.45 -7.92 -3.18
CA LEU A 382 5.76 -6.71 -3.61
C LEU A 382 5.01 -6.06 -2.46
N VAL A 383 4.83 -4.74 -2.55
CA VAL A 383 3.89 -4.01 -1.69
C VAL A 383 3.13 -2.97 -2.49
N GLU A 384 1.81 -2.93 -2.35
CA GLU A 384 1.02 -1.74 -2.66
C GLU A 384 1.26 -0.70 -1.57
N VAL A 385 1.70 0.51 -1.91
CA VAL A 385 2.19 1.48 -0.92
C VAL A 385 1.70 2.89 -1.17
N TYR A 386 1.59 3.69 -0.10
CA TYR A 386 1.20 5.11 -0.09
C TYR A 386 -0.27 5.43 -0.36
N GLY A 387 -1.10 4.41 -0.56
CA GLY A 387 -2.53 4.61 -0.77
C GLY A 387 -3.18 5.27 0.44
N ALA A 388 -4.16 6.13 0.20
CA ALA A 388 -4.82 6.88 1.28
C ALA A 388 -3.85 7.64 2.22
N GLY A 389 -2.57 7.86 1.87
CA GLY A 389 -1.63 8.65 2.65
C GLY A 389 -2.02 10.13 2.75
N GLY A 390 -3.02 10.53 1.96
CA GLY A 390 -3.52 11.89 1.85
C GLY A 390 -2.72 12.70 0.86
N TRP A 391 -3.31 13.81 0.39
CA TRP A 391 -2.62 14.82 -0.41
C TRP A 391 -1.50 15.55 0.38
N ASP A 392 -1.23 15.16 1.63
CA ASP A 392 -0.17 15.67 2.51
C ASP A 392 1.08 14.79 2.61
N LEU A 393 1.16 13.70 1.84
CA LEU A 393 2.35 12.85 1.82
C LEU A 393 3.59 13.61 1.29
N ARG A 394 4.70 13.56 2.02
CA ARG A 394 5.97 14.26 1.70
C ARG A 394 7.06 13.27 1.28
N PHE A 395 8.16 13.77 0.69
CA PHE A 395 9.30 12.91 0.32
C PHE A 395 9.93 12.23 1.53
N GLU A 396 10.01 12.90 2.68
CA GLU A 396 10.47 12.30 3.94
C GLU A 396 9.62 11.09 4.33
N ASP A 397 8.30 11.21 4.18
CA ASP A 397 7.36 10.15 4.53
C ASP A 397 7.51 8.97 3.56
N MET A 398 7.60 9.23 2.25
CA MET A 398 7.86 8.21 1.23
C MET A 398 9.18 7.48 1.50
N LYS A 399 10.27 8.21 1.77
CA LYS A 399 11.56 7.61 2.07
C LYS A 399 11.48 6.75 3.34
N ARG A 400 10.91 7.28 4.43
CA ARG A 400 10.82 6.61 5.73
C ARG A 400 10.05 5.29 5.65
N ILE A 401 8.94 5.27 4.93
CA ILE A 401 8.12 4.07 4.71
C ILE A 401 8.84 3.12 3.75
N GLY A 402 9.34 3.61 2.61
CA GLY A 402 10.07 2.81 1.62
C GLY A 402 11.29 2.09 2.23
N ASP A 403 12.10 2.79 3.01
CA ASP A 403 13.25 2.21 3.70
C ASP A 403 12.84 1.12 4.70
N TRP A 404 11.77 1.38 5.47
CA TRP A 404 11.23 0.41 6.43
C TRP A 404 10.72 -0.86 5.73
N LEU A 405 10.09 -0.72 4.58
CA LEU A 405 9.65 -1.87 3.77
C LEU A 405 10.86 -2.66 3.25
N GLU A 406 11.84 -1.97 2.66
CA GLU A 406 12.97 -2.63 2.00
C GLU A 406 13.93 -3.29 2.99
N VAL A 407 14.14 -2.71 4.18
CA VAL A 407 14.95 -3.34 5.24
C VAL A 407 14.26 -4.58 5.83
N LEU A 408 12.93 -4.67 5.77
CA LEU A 408 12.19 -5.86 6.20
C LEU A 408 12.05 -6.93 5.10
N GLY A 409 12.62 -6.69 3.92
CA GLY A 409 12.73 -7.65 2.82
C GLY A 409 11.75 -7.43 1.67
N VAL A 410 11.02 -6.31 1.65
CA VAL A 410 10.22 -5.91 0.49
C VAL A 410 11.15 -5.39 -0.62
N ASN A 411 10.89 -5.69 -1.90
CA ASN A 411 11.79 -5.27 -2.99
C ASN A 411 11.08 -5.01 -4.33
N THR A 412 9.77 -4.77 -4.29
CA THR A 412 9.00 -4.16 -5.40
C THR A 412 7.97 -3.22 -4.80
N LEU A 413 8.12 -1.92 -5.04
CA LEU A 413 7.21 -0.88 -4.51
C LEU A 413 6.21 -0.47 -5.60
N ASN A 414 4.94 -0.78 -5.37
CA ASN A 414 3.83 -0.43 -6.25
C ASN A 414 3.04 0.75 -5.66
N GLN A 415 3.27 1.96 -6.17
CA GLN A 415 2.68 3.16 -5.60
C GLN A 415 1.18 3.28 -5.94
N HIS A 416 0.35 3.48 -4.93
CA HIS A 416 -1.06 3.79 -5.09
C HIS A 416 -1.24 5.32 -4.99
N VAL A 417 -1.57 6.07 -6.05
CA VAL A 417 -1.77 5.73 -7.47
C VAL A 417 -1.22 6.81 -8.41
N ASP A 418 -1.12 6.58 -9.71
CA ASP A 418 -0.96 7.63 -10.75
C ASP A 418 -2.27 7.80 -11.53
N TYR A 419 -2.91 8.98 -11.45
CA TYR A 419 -4.13 9.25 -12.23
C TYR A 419 -3.83 9.84 -13.61
N ILE A 420 -4.57 9.38 -14.62
CA ILE A 420 -4.67 10.10 -15.91
C ILE A 420 -5.38 11.46 -15.73
N THR A 421 -6.42 11.50 -14.91
CA THR A 421 -7.13 12.73 -14.55
C THR A 421 -7.67 12.66 -13.12
N ILE A 422 -7.68 13.80 -12.44
CA ILE A 422 -8.23 14.00 -11.10
C ILE A 422 -9.60 14.70 -11.13
N ARG A 423 -10.26 14.77 -12.30
CA ARG A 423 -11.57 15.41 -12.45
C ARG A 423 -12.71 14.72 -11.71
N GLY A 424 -13.71 15.49 -11.31
CA GLY A 424 -14.87 14.95 -10.61
C GLY A 424 -14.45 14.23 -9.35
N ALA A 425 -15.01 13.04 -9.12
CA ALA A 425 -14.74 12.29 -7.90
C ALA A 425 -13.37 11.62 -7.78
N ARG A 426 -12.60 11.57 -8.87
CA ARG A 426 -11.31 10.86 -8.95
C ARG A 426 -10.26 11.41 -7.99
N LYS A 427 -10.21 12.73 -7.77
CA LYS A 427 -9.28 13.38 -6.81
C LYS A 427 -9.48 13.00 -5.33
N ARG A 428 -10.53 12.27 -4.99
CA ARG A 428 -10.85 11.83 -3.62
C ARG A 428 -10.54 10.36 -3.37
N ASP A 429 -10.19 9.62 -4.42
CA ASP A 429 -10.13 8.17 -4.43
C ASP A 429 -8.81 7.65 -3.81
N HIS A 430 -8.72 7.70 -2.48
CA HIS A 430 -7.53 7.31 -1.70
C HIS A 430 -6.25 8.05 -2.14
N PRO A 431 -6.22 9.40 -2.08
CA PRO A 431 -5.08 10.22 -2.52
C PRO A 431 -3.82 9.93 -1.69
N GLN A 432 -2.62 10.27 -2.16
CA GLN A 432 -2.26 11.19 -3.26
C GLN A 432 -2.07 10.57 -4.65
N SER A 433 -1.57 11.36 -5.62
CA SER A 433 -1.26 10.94 -6.99
C SER A 433 0.23 11.06 -7.33
N PHE A 434 0.84 10.03 -7.91
CA PHE A 434 2.22 10.04 -8.42
C PHE A 434 2.27 10.48 -9.88
N SER A 435 1.86 11.73 -10.14
CA SER A 435 1.61 12.27 -11.49
C SER A 435 1.93 13.77 -11.59
N TYR A 436 1.88 14.33 -12.79
CA TYR A 436 2.08 15.78 -13.06
C TYR A 436 1.16 16.74 -12.29
N HIS A 437 0.08 16.25 -11.68
CA HIS A 437 -0.80 17.08 -10.84
C HIS A 437 -0.09 17.59 -9.58
N GLU A 438 0.87 16.84 -9.03
CA GLU A 438 1.56 17.23 -7.80
C GLU A 438 2.54 18.38 -8.03
N PRO A 439 2.62 19.38 -7.13
CA PRO A 439 3.51 20.53 -7.30
C PRO A 439 5.00 20.14 -7.21
N TRP A 440 5.31 18.99 -6.62
CA TRP A 440 6.67 18.46 -6.47
C TRP A 440 7.06 17.47 -7.57
N TRP A 441 6.21 17.23 -8.58
CA TRP A 441 6.41 16.17 -9.57
C TRP A 441 7.76 16.24 -10.29
N ASP A 442 8.24 17.45 -10.61
CA ASP A 442 9.56 17.68 -11.21
C ASP A 442 10.74 17.13 -10.39
N ALA A 443 10.53 16.81 -9.12
CA ALA A 443 11.53 16.24 -8.22
C ALA A 443 11.38 14.73 -8.00
N TYR A 444 10.32 14.09 -8.50
CA TYR A 444 9.98 12.71 -8.09
C TYR A 444 11.05 11.67 -8.45
N HIS A 445 11.81 11.90 -9.53
CA HIS A 445 12.97 11.08 -9.89
C HIS A 445 13.98 10.89 -8.75
N VAL A 446 14.09 11.83 -7.81
CA VAL A 446 14.96 11.71 -6.63
C VAL A 446 14.54 10.51 -5.78
N SER A 447 13.24 10.39 -5.48
CA SER A 447 12.69 9.27 -4.71
C SER A 447 12.66 7.99 -5.53
N ALA A 448 12.20 8.05 -6.79
CA ALA A 448 12.07 6.87 -7.64
C ALA A 448 13.43 6.20 -7.92
N GLU A 449 14.49 6.96 -8.20
CA GLU A 449 15.82 6.38 -8.38
C GLU A 449 16.40 5.85 -7.06
N TYR A 450 16.24 6.58 -5.95
CA TYR A 450 16.70 6.15 -4.64
C TYR A 450 16.17 4.75 -4.28
N LEU A 451 14.84 4.57 -4.37
CA LEU A 451 14.17 3.31 -4.07
C LEU A 451 14.53 2.23 -5.10
N ALA A 452 14.64 2.56 -6.39
CA ALA A 452 15.03 1.59 -7.41
C ALA A 452 16.46 1.05 -7.19
N ARG A 453 17.38 1.88 -6.71
CA ARG A 453 18.75 1.45 -6.39
C ARG A 453 18.77 0.52 -5.17
N LEU A 454 18.01 0.83 -4.13
CA LEU A 454 17.84 -0.04 -2.97
C LEU A 454 17.23 -1.38 -3.39
N SER A 455 16.09 -1.40 -4.08
CA SER A 455 15.48 -2.63 -4.61
C SER A 455 16.45 -3.45 -5.46
N ALA A 456 17.25 -2.81 -6.32
CA ALA A 456 18.24 -3.50 -7.14
C ALA A 456 19.30 -4.19 -6.28
N ALA A 457 19.86 -3.52 -5.27
CA ALA A 457 20.88 -4.07 -4.38
C ALA A 457 20.32 -5.12 -3.41
N LEU A 458 19.19 -4.84 -2.77
CA LEU A 458 18.57 -5.66 -1.72
C LEU A 458 17.81 -6.88 -2.28
N THR A 459 17.75 -7.03 -3.60
CA THR A 459 17.33 -8.28 -4.23
C THR A 459 18.49 -9.27 -4.42
N GLN A 460 19.75 -8.81 -4.42
CA GLN A 460 20.90 -9.65 -4.80
C GLN A 460 21.42 -10.53 -3.66
N GLY A 461 21.94 -11.70 -4.01
CA GLY A 461 22.47 -12.63 -3.01
C GLY A 461 21.37 -13.25 -2.16
N GLU A 462 21.71 -13.65 -0.95
CA GLU A 462 20.80 -14.40 -0.08
C GLU A 462 20.73 -13.79 1.32
N GLN A 463 19.51 -13.64 1.84
CA GLN A 463 19.32 -13.47 3.28
C GLN A 463 19.29 -14.86 3.92
N VAL A 464 20.08 -15.06 4.97
CA VAL A 464 20.26 -16.36 5.62
C VAL A 464 19.92 -16.24 7.10
N ASN A 465 18.71 -16.69 7.45
CA ASN A 465 18.20 -16.68 8.81
C ASN A 465 18.29 -18.10 9.40
N ARG A 466 18.74 -18.21 10.66
CA ARG A 466 18.95 -19.52 11.34
C ARG A 466 17.79 -19.92 12.24
N ILE A 467 16.91 -18.97 12.55
CA ILE A 467 15.77 -19.11 13.45
C ILE A 467 14.50 -19.12 12.60
N LEU A 468 13.63 -20.12 12.81
CA LEU A 468 12.28 -20.14 12.27
C LEU A 468 11.28 -19.90 13.41
N VAL A 469 10.48 -18.85 13.35
CA VAL A 469 9.41 -18.56 14.32
C VAL A 469 8.07 -18.95 13.72
N LEU A 470 7.39 -19.94 14.31
CA LEU A 470 6.08 -20.37 13.80
C LEU A 470 5.03 -19.30 14.06
N GLU A 471 4.22 -18.93 13.08
CA GLU A 471 3.04 -18.09 13.30
C GLU A 471 1.88 -18.93 13.85
N PRO A 472 1.25 -18.56 14.98
CA PRO A 472 0.24 -19.40 15.65
C PRO A 472 -1.16 -19.34 14.99
N THR A 473 -1.22 -19.33 13.66
CA THR A 473 -2.44 -19.15 12.86
C THR A 473 -3.45 -20.27 13.06
N THR A 474 -3.02 -21.53 13.12
CA THR A 474 -3.96 -22.65 13.36
C THR A 474 -4.53 -22.64 14.78
N THR A 475 -3.82 -22.02 15.74
CA THR A 475 -4.39 -21.74 17.06
C THR A 475 -5.41 -20.62 16.99
N ALA A 476 -5.15 -19.54 16.24
CA ALA A 476 -6.11 -18.47 16.02
C ALA A 476 -7.43 -18.97 15.40
N TRP A 477 -7.40 -19.98 14.53
CA TRP A 477 -8.61 -20.61 13.98
C TRP A 477 -9.57 -21.14 15.05
N MET A 478 -9.03 -21.78 16.09
CA MET A 478 -9.84 -22.32 17.18
C MET A 478 -10.62 -21.20 17.90
N TYR A 479 -10.05 -20.00 17.99
CA TYR A 479 -10.59 -18.89 18.78
C TYR A 479 -11.36 -17.85 17.97
N GLN A 480 -11.70 -18.10 16.70
CA GLN A 480 -12.52 -17.19 15.91
C GLN A 480 -13.89 -16.97 16.59
N GLY A 481 -14.26 -15.70 16.76
CA GLY A 481 -15.43 -15.28 17.56
C GLY A 481 -15.12 -14.93 19.03
N ASN A 482 -13.89 -15.15 19.50
CA ASN A 482 -13.41 -14.71 20.82
C ASN A 482 -12.37 -13.59 20.67
N GLU A 483 -12.83 -12.35 20.51
CA GLU A 483 -11.96 -11.18 20.27
C GLU A 483 -10.91 -10.97 21.36
N GLY A 484 -11.23 -11.28 22.63
CA GLY A 484 -10.27 -11.18 23.73
C GLY A 484 -9.08 -12.13 23.52
N LYS A 485 -9.35 -13.39 23.17
CA LYS A 485 -8.29 -14.38 22.96
C LYS A 485 -7.50 -14.13 21.68
N LEU A 486 -8.17 -13.72 20.60
CA LEU A 486 -7.49 -13.32 19.36
C LEU A 486 -6.53 -12.17 19.61
N LYS A 487 -6.95 -11.15 20.37
CA LYS A 487 -6.08 -10.04 20.75
C LYS A 487 -4.87 -10.48 21.57
N GLU A 488 -5.04 -11.41 22.51
CA GLU A 488 -3.91 -11.97 23.28
C GLU A 488 -2.87 -12.68 22.39
N ILE A 489 -3.34 -13.53 21.48
CA ILE A 489 -2.48 -14.25 20.53
C ILE A 489 -1.72 -13.24 19.66
N GLY A 490 -2.46 -12.32 19.03
CA GLY A 490 -1.91 -11.32 18.12
C GLY A 490 -0.88 -10.40 18.79
N ASP A 491 -1.25 -9.79 19.91
CA ASP A 491 -0.37 -8.84 20.60
C ASP A 491 0.86 -9.51 21.18
N SER A 492 0.73 -10.74 21.69
CA SER A 492 1.88 -11.48 22.23
C SER A 492 2.86 -11.86 21.13
N PHE A 493 2.36 -12.31 19.98
CA PHE A 493 3.20 -12.63 18.83
C PHE A 493 3.88 -11.38 18.28
N PHE A 494 3.14 -10.30 18.06
CA PHE A 494 3.68 -9.02 17.60
C PHE A 494 4.79 -8.49 18.53
N LYS A 495 4.58 -8.53 19.85
CA LYS A 495 5.60 -8.10 20.83
C LYS A 495 6.85 -8.96 20.80
N LEU A 496 6.72 -10.28 20.60
CA LEU A 496 7.87 -11.16 20.41
C LEU A 496 8.67 -10.71 19.19
N LEU A 497 8.03 -10.54 18.02
CA LEU A 497 8.72 -10.11 16.80
C LEU A 497 9.42 -8.76 16.99
N MET A 498 8.73 -7.76 17.54
CA MET A 498 9.34 -6.45 17.80
C MET A 498 10.53 -6.51 18.78
N SER A 499 10.49 -7.42 19.76
CA SER A 499 11.62 -7.63 20.67
C SER A 499 12.84 -8.22 19.94
N LEU A 500 12.62 -9.11 18.98
CA LEU A 500 13.69 -9.67 18.13
C LEU A 500 14.27 -8.61 17.19
N GLU A 501 13.41 -7.81 16.55
CA GLU A 501 13.85 -6.69 15.69
C GLU A 501 14.67 -5.68 16.50
N ALA A 502 14.19 -5.25 17.67
CA ALA A 502 14.91 -4.32 18.54
C ALA A 502 16.28 -4.88 18.98
N ALA A 503 16.37 -6.19 19.22
CA ALA A 503 17.59 -6.90 19.57
C ALA A 503 18.50 -7.23 18.37
N GLN A 504 18.10 -6.88 17.14
CA GLN A 504 18.82 -7.19 15.91
C GLN A 504 19.04 -8.70 15.70
N ILE A 505 18.02 -9.51 16.03
CA ILE A 505 18.00 -10.96 15.83
C ILE A 505 17.31 -11.28 14.49
N GLU A 506 18.00 -12.02 13.62
CA GLU A 506 17.49 -12.39 12.29
C GLU A 506 16.69 -13.72 12.33
N TYR A 507 15.48 -13.70 11.76
CA TYR A 507 14.57 -14.85 11.73
C TYR A 507 13.71 -14.85 10.45
N ASP A 508 13.22 -16.03 10.08
CA ASP A 508 12.09 -16.17 9.17
C ASP A 508 10.85 -16.62 9.96
N LEU A 509 9.66 -16.28 9.47
CA LEU A 509 8.39 -16.82 9.91
C LEU A 509 8.10 -18.18 9.25
N GLY A 510 7.48 -19.07 10.01
CA GLY A 510 7.00 -20.36 9.58
C GLY A 510 5.48 -20.39 9.49
N CYS A 511 4.96 -20.85 8.34
CA CYS A 511 3.55 -21.17 8.13
C CYS A 511 3.40 -22.70 8.10
N GLU A 512 2.42 -23.25 8.82
CA GLU A 512 2.24 -24.70 8.93
C GLU A 512 1.94 -25.33 7.57
N ASP A 513 1.05 -24.76 6.76
CA ASP A 513 0.74 -25.26 5.41
C ASP A 513 2.00 -25.33 4.50
N VAL A 514 2.84 -24.30 4.58
CA VAL A 514 4.12 -24.25 3.85
C VAL A 514 5.08 -25.33 4.35
N ILE A 515 5.20 -25.52 5.66
CA ILE A 515 6.06 -26.55 6.26
C ILE A 515 5.54 -27.95 5.92
N VAL A 516 4.22 -28.19 5.93
CA VAL A 516 3.64 -29.48 5.57
C VAL A 516 4.02 -29.88 4.14
N ARG A 517 3.95 -28.92 3.20
CA ARG A 517 4.21 -29.18 1.77
C ARG A 517 5.69 -29.17 1.38
N HIS A 518 6.51 -28.38 2.08
CA HIS A 518 7.88 -28.09 1.66
C HIS A 518 8.93 -28.33 2.75
N GLY A 519 8.51 -28.84 3.92
CA GLY A 519 9.34 -29.12 5.08
C GLY A 519 9.98 -30.50 5.06
N SER A 520 11.22 -30.58 5.52
CA SER A 520 11.97 -31.82 5.72
C SER A 520 13.05 -31.62 6.79
N VAL A 521 13.55 -32.70 7.39
CA VAL A 521 14.71 -32.63 8.30
C VAL A 521 15.97 -33.01 7.52
N SER A 522 17.00 -32.15 7.58
CA SER A 522 18.29 -32.37 6.93
C SER A 522 19.41 -32.21 7.96
N GLY A 523 19.99 -33.33 8.40
CA GLY A 523 20.91 -33.32 9.53
C GLY A 523 20.21 -32.83 10.80
N ARG A 524 20.75 -31.78 11.44
CA ARG A 524 20.20 -31.18 12.67
C ARG A 524 19.29 -29.97 12.42
N GLN A 525 18.88 -29.75 11.17
CA GLN A 525 18.18 -28.55 10.75
C GLN A 525 16.81 -28.90 10.16
N LEU A 526 15.83 -28.03 10.41
CA LEU A 526 14.58 -28.04 9.66
C LEU A 526 14.82 -27.31 8.34
N ARG A 527 14.56 -27.98 7.22
CA ARG A 527 14.61 -27.40 5.89
C ARG A 527 13.21 -27.08 5.41
N VAL A 528 12.96 -25.82 5.04
CA VAL A 528 11.71 -25.37 4.38
C VAL A 528 12.09 -24.76 3.03
N GLY A 529 11.69 -25.42 1.94
CA GLY A 529 12.08 -25.00 0.60
C GLY A 529 13.60 -24.95 0.41
N GLN A 530 14.15 -23.76 0.24
CA GLN A 530 15.58 -23.50 0.03
C GLN A 530 16.33 -23.09 1.30
N ARG A 531 15.66 -22.95 2.45
CA ARG A 531 16.26 -22.49 3.72
C ARG A 531 16.37 -23.61 4.74
N ASN A 532 17.42 -23.53 5.56
CA ASN A 532 17.69 -24.45 6.66
C ASN A 532 17.75 -23.66 7.97
N TYR A 533 17.06 -24.15 8.99
CA TYR A 533 16.93 -23.50 10.29
C TYR A 533 17.51 -24.40 11.38
N ASP A 534 18.33 -23.82 12.24
CA ASP A 534 18.98 -24.51 13.36
C ASP A 534 18.08 -24.64 14.58
N VAL A 535 17.09 -23.73 14.70
CA VAL A 535 16.12 -23.73 15.79
C VAL A 535 14.74 -23.38 15.27
N VAL A 536 13.75 -24.13 15.73
CA VAL A 536 12.32 -23.85 15.53
C VAL A 536 11.76 -23.26 16.82
N VAL A 537 11.08 -22.12 16.71
CA VAL A 537 10.50 -21.40 17.83
C VAL A 537 8.98 -21.54 17.79
N LEU A 538 8.41 -22.03 18.88
CA LEU A 538 6.97 -22.02 19.14
C LEU A 538 6.69 -20.79 20.01
N PRO A 539 6.00 -19.75 19.49
CA PRO A 539 5.71 -18.55 20.27
C PRO A 539 4.65 -18.82 21.36
N PRO A 540 4.41 -17.85 22.25
CA PRO A 540 3.31 -17.93 23.21
C PRO A 540 1.98 -18.23 22.56
N TYR A 541 1.15 -18.97 23.29
CA TYR A 541 -0.18 -19.39 22.85
C TYR A 541 -0.20 -20.30 21.61
N THR A 542 0.92 -20.96 21.27
CA THR A 542 0.89 -22.08 20.31
C THR A 542 0.23 -23.30 20.98
N GLU A 543 -1.10 -23.35 20.98
CA GLU A 543 -1.86 -24.46 21.57
C GLU A 543 -1.95 -25.66 20.62
N ASN A 544 -1.98 -25.39 19.32
CA ASN A 544 -2.16 -26.37 18.25
C ASN A 544 -0.95 -26.44 17.33
N LEU A 545 -0.69 -27.64 16.81
CA LEU A 545 0.15 -27.88 15.64
C LEU A 545 -0.53 -28.81 14.64
N ASP A 546 -0.16 -28.70 13.37
CA ASP A 546 -0.41 -29.72 12.37
C ASP A 546 0.38 -30.99 12.71
N SER A 547 -0.27 -32.14 12.55
CA SER A 547 0.34 -33.45 12.84
C SER A 547 1.67 -33.70 12.11
N ARG A 548 1.81 -33.26 10.86
CA ARG A 548 3.04 -33.42 10.07
C ARG A 548 4.12 -32.44 10.53
N VAL A 549 3.75 -31.24 10.98
CA VAL A 549 4.68 -30.29 11.62
C VAL A 549 5.23 -30.89 12.93
N ALA A 550 4.36 -31.51 13.74
CA ALA A 550 4.79 -32.23 14.93
C ALA A 550 5.74 -33.41 14.59
N ASP A 551 5.43 -34.21 13.55
CA ASP A 551 6.33 -35.28 13.08
C ASP A 551 7.72 -34.74 12.69
N LEU A 552 7.77 -33.60 12.00
CA LEU A 552 9.03 -32.95 11.63
C LEU A 552 9.79 -32.44 12.86
N GLY A 553 9.07 -31.92 13.87
CA GLY A 553 9.64 -31.51 15.15
C GLY A 553 10.29 -32.68 15.90
N GLU A 554 9.61 -33.83 15.98
CA GLU A 554 10.15 -35.05 16.58
C GLU A 554 11.38 -35.57 15.82
N GLN A 555 11.32 -35.58 14.48
CA GLN A 555 12.46 -35.97 13.64
C GLN A 555 13.66 -35.03 13.85
N LEU A 556 13.40 -33.73 13.98
CA LEU A 556 14.42 -32.72 14.25
C LEU A 556 15.08 -32.97 15.61
N LEU A 557 14.29 -33.17 16.67
CA LEU A 557 14.78 -33.46 18.02
C LEU A 557 15.60 -34.76 18.04
N GLY A 558 15.10 -35.82 17.41
CA GLY A 558 15.79 -37.11 17.29
C GLY A 558 17.12 -37.03 16.54
N ALA A 559 17.25 -36.10 15.59
CA ALA A 559 18.52 -35.82 14.90
C ALA A 559 19.48 -34.93 15.73
N GLY A 560 19.04 -34.41 16.87
CA GLY A 560 19.79 -33.49 17.73
C GLY A 560 19.64 -32.01 17.36
N GLY A 561 18.60 -31.66 16.59
CA GLY A 561 18.17 -30.29 16.34
C GLY A 561 17.50 -29.64 17.57
N LYS A 562 17.03 -28.41 17.42
CA LYS A 562 16.57 -27.58 18.54
C LYS A 562 15.15 -27.04 18.35
N VAL A 563 14.36 -27.11 19.42
CA VAL A 563 13.04 -26.48 19.52
C VAL A 563 13.02 -25.61 20.77
N VAL A 564 12.58 -24.36 20.64
CA VAL A 564 12.37 -23.43 21.76
C VAL A 564 10.89 -23.13 21.85
N CYS A 565 10.27 -23.42 22.98
CA CYS A 565 8.87 -23.14 23.26
C CYS A 565 8.76 -22.01 24.29
N PHE A 566 8.10 -20.92 23.92
CA PHE A 566 7.79 -19.83 24.84
C PHE A 566 6.39 -20.01 25.41
N GLY A 567 6.29 -20.44 26.67
CA GLY A 567 5.03 -20.81 27.30
C GLY A 567 4.77 -22.31 27.29
N ASP A 568 3.49 -22.68 27.36
CA ASP A 568 3.08 -24.08 27.45
C ASP A 568 3.33 -24.82 26.12
N ALA A 569 3.74 -26.10 26.23
CA ALA A 569 3.86 -26.95 25.06
C ALA A 569 2.48 -27.12 24.38
N PRO A 570 2.44 -27.23 23.03
CA PRO A 570 1.19 -27.50 22.33
C PRO A 570 0.47 -28.73 22.87
N SER A 571 -0.79 -28.57 23.25
CA SER A 571 -1.62 -29.65 23.83
C SER A 571 -2.60 -30.23 22.81
N ARG A 572 -2.49 -29.80 21.54
CA ARG A 572 -3.38 -30.19 20.45
C ARG A 572 -2.64 -30.45 19.15
N LEU A 573 -3.16 -31.43 18.41
CA LEU A 573 -2.81 -31.70 17.03
C LEU A 573 -4.07 -31.65 16.17
N ASN A 574 -4.05 -30.88 15.09
CA ASN A 574 -5.20 -30.69 14.18
C ASN A 574 -6.51 -30.38 14.96
N GLY A 575 -6.42 -29.47 15.92
CA GLY A 575 -7.50 -29.04 16.83
C GLY A 575 -7.88 -30.05 17.92
N SER A 576 -7.40 -31.28 17.87
CA SER A 576 -7.77 -32.36 18.80
C SER A 576 -6.79 -32.45 19.97
N LYS A 577 -7.24 -32.78 21.18
CA LYS A 577 -6.35 -32.98 22.34
C LYS A 577 -5.31 -34.07 22.06
N SER A 578 -4.06 -33.82 22.41
CA SER A 578 -2.95 -34.75 22.23
C SER A 578 -1.83 -34.45 23.23
N SER A 579 -1.31 -35.47 23.92
CA SER A 579 -0.12 -35.36 24.79
C SER A 579 1.20 -35.45 24.02
N ARG A 580 1.15 -35.72 22.71
CA ARG A 580 2.32 -36.12 21.91
C ARG A 580 3.45 -35.08 21.92
N VAL A 581 3.12 -33.79 21.85
CA VAL A 581 4.14 -32.72 21.89
C VAL A 581 4.57 -32.43 23.33
N GLU A 582 3.67 -32.57 24.31
CA GLU A 582 4.00 -32.45 25.74
C GLU A 582 5.02 -33.52 26.16
N GLU A 583 4.93 -34.72 25.59
CA GLU A 583 5.90 -35.81 25.81
C GLU A 583 7.30 -35.45 25.30
N ALA A 584 7.39 -34.71 24.19
CA ALA A 584 8.66 -34.27 23.59
C ALA A 584 9.41 -33.19 24.39
N VAL A 585 8.79 -32.59 25.42
CA VAL A 585 9.41 -31.57 26.28
C VAL A 585 10.67 -32.09 26.99
N ASN A 586 10.75 -33.42 27.20
CA ASN A 586 11.90 -34.05 27.87
C ASN A 586 13.05 -34.39 26.91
N GLU A 587 12.92 -34.14 25.60
CA GLU A 587 13.97 -34.41 24.64
C GLU A 587 15.16 -33.43 24.81
N PRO A 588 16.44 -33.86 24.68
CA PRO A 588 17.62 -33.00 24.87
C PRO A 588 17.70 -31.77 23.95
N GLY A 589 16.89 -31.74 22.89
CA GLY A 589 16.79 -30.64 21.94
C GLY A 589 15.74 -29.58 22.31
N TRP A 590 14.90 -29.85 23.29
CA TRP A 590 13.78 -28.98 23.68
C TRP A 590 14.19 -28.00 24.79
N THR A 591 13.80 -26.73 24.62
CA THR A 591 13.95 -25.68 25.63
C THR A 591 12.61 -25.01 25.88
N THR A 592 12.11 -25.06 27.11
CA THR A 592 10.97 -24.23 27.56
C THR A 592 11.49 -22.97 28.22
N ALA A 593 10.98 -21.81 27.81
CA ALA A 593 11.35 -20.51 28.37
C ALA A 593 10.12 -19.59 28.48
N LYS A 594 10.26 -18.48 29.20
CA LYS A 594 9.25 -17.42 29.18
C LYS A 594 9.52 -16.46 28.04
N VAL A 595 8.48 -15.83 27.50
CA VAL A 595 8.62 -14.92 26.35
C VAL A 595 9.47 -13.69 26.67
N GLU A 596 9.51 -13.27 27.94
CA GLU A 596 10.34 -12.14 28.37
C GLU A 596 11.84 -12.45 28.23
N ASP A 597 12.22 -13.72 28.25
CA ASP A 597 13.59 -14.19 28.10
C ASP A 597 13.97 -14.41 26.63
N ALA A 598 13.05 -14.20 25.68
CA ALA A 598 13.21 -14.61 24.29
C ALA A 598 14.48 -14.08 23.62
N VAL A 599 14.80 -12.80 23.83
CA VAL A 599 16.04 -12.19 23.30
C VAL A 599 17.28 -12.90 23.86
N SER A 600 17.33 -13.14 25.17
CA SER A 600 18.48 -13.79 25.80
C SER A 600 18.66 -15.23 25.29
N VAL A 601 17.56 -15.99 25.17
CA VAL A 601 17.55 -17.37 24.71
C VAL A 601 17.95 -17.47 23.24
N LEU A 602 17.40 -16.61 22.37
CA LEU A 602 17.59 -16.71 20.93
C LEU A 602 18.90 -16.06 20.43
N SER A 603 19.50 -15.15 21.20
CA SER A 603 20.75 -14.46 20.84
C SER A 603 21.92 -15.40 20.52
N GLN A 604 21.92 -16.62 21.06
CA GLN A 604 22.98 -17.62 20.80
C GLN A 604 23.03 -18.09 19.32
N TRP A 605 21.93 -17.95 18.57
CA TRP A 605 21.89 -18.29 17.14
C TRP A 605 22.19 -17.11 16.22
N ASN A 606 22.40 -15.90 16.76
CA ASN A 606 22.65 -14.68 15.99
C ASN A 606 24.08 -14.58 15.41
N ARG A 607 24.98 -15.53 15.76
CA ARG A 607 26.40 -15.54 15.34
C ARG A 607 27.12 -14.21 15.61
N ASN A 608 27.00 -13.72 16.85
CA ASN A 608 27.64 -12.47 17.29
C ASN A 608 29.17 -12.48 17.16
N ASP A 609 29.79 -13.64 16.98
CA ASP A 609 31.19 -13.83 16.66
C ASP A 609 31.56 -13.49 15.20
N GLU A 610 30.61 -13.65 14.27
CA GLU A 610 30.78 -13.32 12.85
C GLU A 610 30.39 -11.87 12.53
N PHE A 611 29.28 -11.39 13.11
CA PHE A 611 28.72 -10.07 12.87
C PHE A 611 27.90 -9.57 14.07
N GLN A 612 28.00 -8.28 14.40
CA GLN A 612 27.20 -7.68 15.47
C GLN A 612 26.93 -6.20 15.23
N ILE A 613 25.71 -5.76 15.57
CA ILE A 613 25.33 -4.34 15.70
C ILE A 613 25.17 -4.03 17.19
N ARG A 614 25.88 -3.02 17.69
CA ARG A 614 25.76 -2.50 19.05
C ARG A 614 25.25 -1.07 19.01
N ARG A 615 24.05 -0.84 19.52
CA ARG A 615 23.46 0.50 19.62
C ARG A 615 24.16 1.31 20.71
N ALA A 616 24.27 2.61 20.52
CA ALA A 616 24.77 3.52 21.55
C ALA A 616 23.82 3.51 22.77
N THR A 617 24.34 3.80 23.97
CA THR A 617 23.56 3.74 25.21
C THR A 617 22.40 4.75 25.27
N ASP A 618 22.52 5.84 24.53
CA ASP A 618 21.55 6.94 24.40
C ASP A 618 20.79 6.90 23.05
N ASP A 619 20.84 5.77 22.33
CA ASP A 619 20.12 5.61 21.08
C ASP A 619 18.61 5.44 21.34
N HIS A 620 17.83 6.40 20.84
CA HIS A 620 16.36 6.43 20.91
C HIS A 620 15.69 6.25 19.53
N GLY A 621 16.47 5.93 18.49
CA GLY A 621 15.92 5.64 17.17
C GLY A 621 15.15 4.32 17.13
N ILE A 622 14.47 4.09 16.01
CA ILE A 622 13.80 2.81 15.72
C ILE A 622 14.62 2.14 14.62
N LEU A 623 15.57 1.30 15.03
CA LEU A 623 16.60 0.75 14.14
C LEU A 623 16.22 -0.64 13.65
N PHE A 624 16.16 -0.79 12.32
CA PHE A 624 16.05 -2.08 11.63
C PHE A 624 17.30 -2.34 10.79
N HIS A 625 17.57 -3.61 10.50
CA HIS A 625 18.65 -4.00 9.59
C HIS A 625 18.29 -5.16 8.66
N MET A 626 19.01 -5.24 7.55
CA MET A 626 19.00 -6.37 6.63
C MET A 626 20.42 -6.72 6.22
N ARG A 627 20.73 -8.01 6.17
CA ARG A 627 21.97 -8.53 5.56
C ARG A 627 21.70 -9.43 4.38
N ARG A 628 22.54 -9.32 3.35
CA ARG A 628 22.54 -10.23 2.20
C ARG A 628 23.94 -10.73 1.88
N GLN A 629 24.10 -12.04 1.85
CA GLN A 629 25.34 -12.75 1.51
C GLN A 629 25.56 -12.71 0.00
N LEU A 630 26.76 -12.29 -0.41
CA LEU A 630 27.25 -12.28 -1.79
C LEU A 630 28.44 -13.24 -1.92
N ALA A 631 28.91 -13.49 -3.15
CA ALA A 631 30.06 -14.38 -3.38
C ALA A 631 31.38 -13.87 -2.74
N ASP A 632 31.52 -12.56 -2.54
CA ASP A 632 32.75 -11.89 -2.10
C ASP A 632 32.54 -10.92 -0.91
N GLY A 633 31.46 -11.11 -0.15
CA GLY A 633 31.15 -10.28 1.01
C GLY A 633 29.68 -10.28 1.40
N GLN A 634 29.24 -9.24 2.11
CA GLN A 634 27.83 -9.05 2.46
C GLN A 634 27.39 -7.59 2.26
N LEU A 635 26.12 -7.40 1.91
CA LEU A 635 25.44 -6.11 2.05
C LEU A 635 24.88 -5.98 3.47
N LEU A 636 24.91 -4.76 4.01
CA LEU A 636 24.21 -4.38 5.23
C LEU A 636 23.43 -3.10 4.97
N PHE A 637 22.12 -3.15 5.19
CA PHE A 637 21.25 -1.97 5.16
C PHE A 637 20.77 -1.68 6.58
N LEU A 638 20.96 -0.45 7.03
CA LEU A 638 20.49 0.05 8.32
C LEU A 638 19.46 1.16 8.07
N VAL A 639 18.35 1.11 8.80
CA VAL A 639 17.26 2.09 8.67
C VAL A 639 16.82 2.56 10.04
N ASN A 640 16.76 3.87 10.23
CA ASN A 640 16.12 4.50 11.37
C ASN A 640 14.73 4.99 10.96
N THR A 641 13.70 4.27 11.38
CA THR A 641 12.29 4.61 11.11
C THR A 641 11.75 5.65 12.09
N SER A 642 12.52 6.11 13.09
CA SER A 642 12.08 7.24 13.93
C SER A 642 12.09 8.53 13.13
N ILE A 643 10.99 9.30 13.18
CA ILE A 643 10.91 10.65 12.60
C ILE A 643 11.44 11.73 13.55
N GLU A 644 11.67 11.38 14.82
CA GLU A 644 12.06 12.34 15.86
C GLU A 644 13.50 12.16 16.32
N SER A 645 13.93 10.91 16.52
CA SER A 645 15.20 10.59 17.17
C SER A 645 16.21 10.03 16.17
N PRO A 646 17.50 10.46 16.23
CA PRO A 646 18.56 9.82 15.47
C PRO A 646 18.85 8.41 16.02
N SER A 647 19.57 7.60 15.23
CA SER A 647 20.14 6.33 15.70
C SER A 647 21.65 6.28 15.49
N ALA A 648 22.37 5.67 16.41
CA ALA A 648 23.82 5.56 16.33
C ALA A 648 24.32 4.29 17.04
N GLY A 649 25.50 3.82 16.62
CA GLY A 649 26.09 2.61 17.19
C GLY A 649 27.37 2.19 16.48
N GLU A 650 27.76 0.94 16.72
CA GLU A 650 28.92 0.28 16.13
C GLU A 650 28.51 -1.02 15.44
N ILE A 651 29.12 -1.29 14.30
CA ILE A 651 29.08 -2.54 13.54
C ILE A 651 30.42 -3.24 13.73
N SER A 652 30.40 -4.53 14.01
CA SER A 652 31.60 -5.38 13.99
C SER A 652 31.36 -6.58 13.09
N SER A 653 32.39 -6.99 12.34
CA SER A 653 32.31 -8.09 11.37
C SER A 653 33.67 -8.76 11.20
N THR A 654 33.68 -10.06 10.88
CA THR A 654 34.89 -10.80 10.50
C THR A 654 35.41 -10.50 9.09
N LEU A 655 34.66 -9.72 8.31
CA LEU A 655 35.06 -9.24 6.99
C LEU A 655 36.18 -8.20 7.08
N LYS A 656 36.77 -7.82 5.93
CA LYS A 656 38.08 -7.15 5.89
C LYS A 656 38.08 -5.75 5.27
N GLY A 657 36.94 -5.28 4.76
CA GLY A 657 36.79 -3.93 4.22
C GLY A 657 35.34 -3.48 4.21
N ILE A 658 35.11 -2.16 4.22
CA ILE A 658 33.77 -1.57 4.18
C ILE A 658 33.71 -0.43 3.16
N GLU A 659 32.73 -0.50 2.28
CA GLU A 659 32.36 0.55 1.32
C GLU A 659 30.92 0.98 1.57
N GLN A 660 30.61 2.25 1.30
CA GLN A 660 29.27 2.78 1.30
C GLN A 660 28.73 2.85 -0.12
N LEU A 661 27.50 2.38 -0.31
CA LEU A 661 26.73 2.52 -1.53
C LEU A 661 25.72 3.65 -1.29
N ASP A 662 25.85 4.77 -1.99
CA ASP A 662 24.96 5.93 -1.84
C ASP A 662 23.74 5.79 -2.77
N PRO A 663 22.51 5.55 -2.25
CA PRO A 663 21.35 5.32 -3.09
C PRO A 663 20.86 6.59 -3.79
N TYR A 664 21.27 7.79 -3.37
CA TYR A 664 20.94 9.03 -4.09
C TYR A 664 21.76 9.22 -5.36
N THR A 665 23.02 8.77 -5.34
CA THR A 665 23.95 9.03 -6.46
C THR A 665 24.36 7.79 -7.24
N GLY A 666 24.08 6.60 -6.72
CA GLY A 666 24.53 5.32 -7.27
C GLY A 666 26.05 5.10 -7.14
N LYS A 667 26.75 5.96 -6.40
CA LYS A 667 28.20 5.89 -6.23
C LYS A 667 28.59 4.98 -5.08
N VAL A 668 29.78 4.41 -5.21
CA VAL A 668 30.45 3.65 -4.15
C VAL A 668 31.61 4.48 -3.65
N THR A 669 31.70 4.68 -2.33
CA THR A 669 32.79 5.39 -1.67
C THR A 669 33.35 4.57 -0.52
N SER A 670 34.60 4.81 -0.14
CA SER A 670 35.16 4.21 1.08
C SER A 670 34.33 4.63 2.30
N TYR A 671 34.02 3.68 3.18
CA TYR A 671 33.44 3.98 4.48
C TYR A 671 34.54 4.03 5.55
N SER A 672 34.35 4.79 6.62
CA SER A 672 35.31 4.82 7.73
C SER A 672 35.21 3.55 8.56
N PHE A 673 36.31 2.84 8.75
CA PHE A 673 36.35 1.63 9.58
C PHE A 673 37.74 1.39 10.17
N GLY A 674 37.77 0.81 11.37
CA GLY A 674 38.97 0.30 12.03
C GLY A 674 39.20 -1.18 11.73
N GLN A 675 40.44 -1.64 11.85
CA GLN A 675 40.75 -3.07 11.92
C GLN A 675 40.68 -3.54 13.37
N SER A 676 40.12 -4.72 13.59
CA SER A 676 40.15 -5.43 14.86
C SER A 676 40.98 -6.72 14.71
N ALA A 677 41.25 -7.40 15.83
CA ALA A 677 41.97 -8.68 15.80
C ALA A 677 41.24 -9.77 14.98
N SER A 678 39.92 -9.64 14.81
CA SER A 678 39.05 -10.62 14.15
C SER A 678 38.43 -10.12 12.83
N GLY A 679 38.60 -8.86 12.44
CA GLY A 679 38.03 -8.30 11.21
C GLY A 679 37.98 -6.77 11.20
N VAL A 680 36.79 -6.18 11.07
CA VAL A 680 36.56 -4.73 10.98
C VAL A 680 35.54 -4.23 12.00
N THR A 681 35.68 -2.96 12.40
CA THR A 681 34.68 -2.21 13.18
C THR A 681 34.36 -0.87 12.53
N ALA A 682 33.11 -0.44 12.58
CA ALA A 682 32.65 0.81 11.99
C ALA A 682 31.58 1.45 12.86
N THR A 683 31.64 2.77 13.08
CA THR A 683 30.57 3.51 13.74
C THR A 683 29.56 3.99 12.71
N PHE A 684 28.27 3.98 13.05
CA PHE A 684 27.21 4.56 12.22
C PHE A 684 26.44 5.64 12.99
N LYS A 685 25.92 6.60 12.25
CA LYS A 685 25.00 7.64 12.75
C LYS A 685 23.98 7.96 11.67
N LEU A 686 22.72 7.69 11.97
CA LEU A 686 21.57 7.95 11.12
C LEU A 686 20.78 9.13 11.71
N PRO A 687 20.43 10.16 10.92
CA PRO A 687 19.43 11.12 11.35
C PRO A 687 18.06 10.44 11.54
N PRO A 688 17.05 11.13 12.08
CA PRO A 688 15.67 10.72 11.92
C PRO A 688 15.35 10.42 10.44
N SER A 689 14.57 9.38 10.15
CA SER A 689 14.26 8.89 8.79
C SER A 689 15.51 8.56 7.93
N GLY A 690 16.65 8.32 8.59
CA GLY A 690 17.95 8.09 7.97
C GLY A 690 18.21 6.61 7.64
N SER A 691 19.06 6.38 6.64
CA SER A 691 19.39 5.04 6.15
C SER A 691 20.86 4.95 5.73
N LEU A 692 21.47 3.77 5.82
CA LEU A 692 22.84 3.53 5.40
C LEU A 692 22.98 2.15 4.73
N LEU A 693 23.47 2.12 3.49
CA LEU A 693 23.79 0.89 2.77
C LEU A 693 25.31 0.71 2.67
N LEU A 694 25.79 -0.40 3.21
CA LEU A 694 27.20 -0.79 3.21
C LEU A 694 27.41 -2.09 2.45
N PHE A 695 28.56 -2.20 1.79
CA PHE A 695 29.13 -3.47 1.37
C PHE A 695 30.35 -3.77 2.21
N MET A 696 30.33 -4.90 2.91
CA MET A 696 31.49 -5.43 3.63
C MET A 696 32.15 -6.52 2.79
N SER A 697 33.43 -6.39 2.50
CA SER A 697 34.17 -7.28 1.59
C SER A 697 35.03 -8.31 2.33
N ASP A 698 35.19 -9.49 1.74
CA ASP A 698 36.16 -10.51 2.15
C ASP A 698 37.63 -10.09 1.90
N LYS A 699 37.84 -9.11 1.00
CA LYS A 699 39.14 -8.54 0.65
C LYS A 699 39.49 -7.41 1.60
N ALA A 700 40.78 -7.33 1.93
CA ALA A 700 41.30 -6.26 2.77
C ALA A 700 41.10 -4.89 2.11
N GLY A 701 40.28 -4.05 2.75
CA GLY A 701 40.19 -2.63 2.44
C GLY A 701 41.31 -1.86 3.12
N LYS A 702 41.64 -0.67 2.61
CA LYS A 702 42.52 0.26 3.33
C LYS A 702 41.71 0.87 4.48
N PRO A 703 42.12 0.70 5.74
CA PRO A 703 41.46 1.36 6.87
C PRO A 703 41.50 2.86 6.66
N THR A 704 40.35 3.49 6.80
CA THR A 704 40.21 4.94 6.75
C THR A 704 39.81 5.39 8.14
N SER A 705 40.64 6.23 8.75
CA SER A 705 40.26 6.90 9.99
C SER A 705 38.97 7.68 9.75
N PRO A 706 38.12 7.84 10.79
CA PRO A 706 37.05 8.83 10.75
C PRO A 706 37.63 10.14 10.24
N ALA A 707 36.91 10.81 9.34
CA ALA A 707 37.32 12.14 8.89
C ALA A 707 37.63 12.98 10.15
N LEU A 708 38.77 13.70 10.12
CA LEU A 708 39.09 14.66 11.18
C LEU A 708 37.86 15.54 11.41
N ALA A 709 37.62 15.95 12.67
CA ALA A 709 36.46 16.75 13.03
C ALA A 709 36.26 17.88 12.02
N GLU A 710 35.20 17.78 11.21
CA GLU A 710 34.95 18.73 10.14
C GLU A 710 34.76 20.11 10.75
N SER A 711 35.50 21.09 10.25
CA SER A 711 35.25 22.48 10.63
C SER A 711 34.11 23.01 9.77
N VAL A 712 32.96 23.26 10.41
CA VAL A 712 31.77 23.80 9.75
C VAL A 712 31.68 25.30 10.01
N ALA A 713 31.91 26.11 8.98
CA ALA A 713 31.73 27.56 9.03
C ALA A 713 30.42 27.94 8.31
N VAL A 714 29.51 28.60 9.03
CA VAL A 714 28.29 29.19 8.43
C VAL A 714 28.67 30.52 7.80
N LEU A 715 28.46 30.65 6.49
CA LEU A 715 28.72 31.89 5.76
C LEU A 715 27.51 32.83 5.85
N PRO A 716 27.69 34.09 6.25
CA PRO A 716 26.60 35.04 6.30
C PRO A 716 26.20 35.46 4.88
N PRO A 717 24.91 35.69 4.62
CA PRO A 717 24.47 36.30 3.38
C PRO A 717 24.90 37.78 3.32
N THR A 718 25.10 38.32 2.11
CA THR A 718 25.51 39.72 1.88
C THR A 718 24.35 40.70 1.85
N GLY A 719 23.12 40.26 2.12
CA GLY A 719 21.90 41.07 2.06
C GLY A 719 20.67 40.34 2.59
N PRO A 720 19.48 40.98 2.56
CA PRO A 720 18.25 40.37 3.05
C PRO A 720 17.80 39.20 2.16
N THR A 721 17.06 38.27 2.75
CA THR A 721 16.38 37.20 2.00
C THR A 721 15.28 37.82 1.14
N LEU A 722 15.33 37.53 -0.16
CA LEU A 722 14.29 37.91 -1.11
C LEU A 722 13.33 36.73 -1.31
N THR A 723 12.04 37.01 -1.40
CA THR A 723 10.99 36.00 -1.43
C THR A 723 10.07 36.20 -2.63
N ARG A 724 9.57 35.10 -3.19
CA ARG A 724 8.63 35.13 -4.32
C ARG A 724 7.79 33.86 -4.38
N ARG A 725 6.47 33.99 -4.47
CA ARG A 725 5.57 32.88 -4.85
C ARG A 725 5.81 32.51 -6.31
N ILE A 726 5.89 31.22 -6.62
CA ILE A 726 6.19 30.79 -8.01
C ILE A 726 4.94 30.74 -8.90
N GLU A 727 3.77 30.63 -8.29
CA GLU A 727 2.44 30.65 -8.92
C GLU A 727 1.46 31.60 -8.19
N PRO A 728 0.33 32.00 -8.82
CA PRO A 728 -0.74 32.77 -8.18
C PRO A 728 -1.31 32.10 -6.92
N ASN A 729 -1.85 32.91 -6.01
CA ASN A 729 -2.53 32.38 -4.81
C ASN A 729 -3.85 31.70 -5.20
N VAL A 730 -4.36 30.83 -4.32
CA VAL A 730 -5.56 30.02 -4.55
C VAL A 730 -6.59 30.30 -3.45
N LEU A 731 -7.86 30.44 -3.86
CA LEU A 731 -9.03 30.29 -2.97
C LEU A 731 -9.89 29.15 -3.47
N THR A 732 -10.09 28.13 -2.63
CA THR A 732 -11.04 27.04 -2.91
C THR A 732 -12.45 27.47 -2.53
N LEU A 733 -13.39 27.38 -3.47
CA LEU A 733 -14.81 27.65 -3.31
C LEU A 733 -15.57 26.30 -3.31
N ASP A 734 -15.76 25.75 -2.13
CA ASP A 734 -16.33 24.41 -1.89
C ASP A 734 -17.80 24.43 -1.43
N TYR A 735 -18.44 25.60 -1.49
CA TYR A 735 -19.85 25.82 -1.17
C TYR A 735 -20.59 26.48 -2.33
N VAL A 736 -21.83 26.04 -2.55
CA VAL A 736 -22.68 26.50 -3.65
C VAL A 736 -24.12 26.72 -3.20
N ASP A 737 -24.80 27.66 -3.85
CA ASP A 737 -26.25 27.61 -3.98
C ASP A 737 -26.58 26.75 -5.20
N ILE A 738 -27.46 25.76 -5.06
CA ILE A 738 -27.85 24.87 -6.16
C ILE A 738 -29.37 24.80 -6.32
N THR A 739 -29.83 24.92 -7.55
CA THR A 739 -31.23 24.70 -7.95
C THR A 739 -31.32 23.54 -8.93
N ALA A 740 -32.13 22.53 -8.60
CA ALA A 740 -32.44 21.39 -9.47
C ALA A 740 -33.85 20.85 -9.14
N GLY A 741 -34.60 20.39 -10.14
CA GLY A 741 -35.95 19.85 -9.93
C GLY A 741 -36.95 20.84 -9.30
N GLY A 742 -36.73 22.15 -9.45
CA GLY A 742 -37.55 23.20 -8.84
C GLY A 742 -37.26 23.48 -7.36
N GLU A 743 -36.31 22.78 -6.74
CA GLU A 743 -35.87 23.01 -5.37
C GLU A 743 -34.51 23.71 -5.34
N THR A 744 -34.34 24.67 -4.42
CA THR A 744 -33.08 25.41 -4.20
C THR A 744 -32.52 25.11 -2.82
N LYS A 745 -31.23 24.77 -2.76
CA LYS A 745 -30.45 24.66 -1.53
C LYS A 745 -29.36 25.71 -1.54
N THR A 746 -29.28 26.51 -0.49
CA THR A 746 -28.27 27.57 -0.35
C THR A 746 -27.12 27.09 0.51
N ASP A 747 -25.93 27.68 0.34
CA ASP A 747 -24.80 27.49 1.26
C ASP A 747 -24.46 26.00 1.48
N SER A 748 -24.65 25.19 0.44
CA SER A 748 -24.49 23.74 0.48
C SER A 748 -23.05 23.36 0.13
N TYR A 749 -22.45 22.49 0.94
CA TYR A 749 -21.15 21.90 0.60
C TYR A 749 -21.24 21.18 -0.76
N PHE A 750 -20.19 21.27 -1.58
CA PHE A 750 -20.24 20.82 -2.98
C PHE A 750 -20.66 19.35 -3.11
N TYR A 751 -20.21 18.48 -2.19
CA TYR A 751 -20.48 17.05 -2.27
C TYR A 751 -21.99 16.73 -2.14
N PRO A 752 -22.69 17.10 -1.04
CA PRO A 752 -24.14 16.92 -0.97
C PRO A 752 -24.91 17.70 -2.06
N ALA A 753 -24.39 18.83 -2.56
CA ALA A 753 -24.96 19.54 -3.69
C ALA A 753 -24.87 18.74 -5.00
N GLY A 754 -23.72 18.12 -5.29
CA GLY A 754 -23.54 17.22 -6.43
C GLY A 754 -24.44 15.98 -6.32
N GLN A 755 -24.52 15.35 -5.14
CA GLN A 755 -25.44 14.24 -4.90
C GLN A 755 -26.91 14.65 -5.12
N PHE A 756 -27.27 15.86 -4.70
CA PHE A 756 -28.59 16.44 -4.97
C PHE A 756 -28.84 16.65 -6.47
N ALA A 757 -27.85 17.13 -7.23
CA ALA A 757 -27.96 17.28 -8.69
C ALA A 757 -28.24 15.94 -9.39
N PHE A 758 -27.50 14.88 -9.05
CA PHE A 758 -27.75 13.54 -9.61
C PHE A 758 -29.15 13.01 -9.22
N LYS A 759 -29.54 13.17 -7.95
CA LYS A 759 -30.86 12.75 -7.44
C LYS A 759 -32.01 13.41 -8.18
N GLN A 760 -31.98 14.72 -8.36
CA GLN A 760 -33.03 15.46 -9.07
C GLN A 760 -33.08 15.14 -10.57
N ASN A 761 -32.02 14.55 -11.12
CA ASN A 761 -31.93 14.15 -12.52
C ASN A 761 -32.03 12.62 -12.72
N GLY A 762 -32.61 11.90 -11.75
CA GLY A 762 -33.03 10.50 -11.93
C GLY A 762 -32.00 9.42 -11.55
N LEU A 763 -30.90 9.79 -10.88
CA LEU A 763 -29.89 8.84 -10.38
C LEU A 763 -29.78 8.91 -8.85
N PRO A 764 -29.65 7.80 -8.12
CA PRO A 764 -29.64 7.82 -6.66
C PRO A 764 -28.45 8.57 -6.06
N ARG A 765 -27.31 8.58 -6.77
CA ARG A 765 -26.04 9.23 -6.39
C ARG A 765 -25.14 9.42 -7.61
N ASN A 766 -24.03 10.18 -7.47
CA ASN A 766 -22.97 10.23 -8.48
C ASN A 766 -22.42 8.80 -8.72
N PRO A 767 -22.47 8.24 -9.93
CA PRO A 767 -21.95 6.89 -10.17
C PRO A 767 -20.42 6.84 -10.25
N TRP A 768 -19.72 7.95 -10.48
CA TRP A 768 -18.27 7.93 -10.75
C TRP A 768 -17.37 7.70 -9.53
N ASP A 769 -17.90 7.78 -8.31
CA ASP A 769 -17.23 7.36 -7.06
C ASP A 769 -17.92 6.16 -6.38
N SER A 770 -18.89 5.55 -7.07
CA SER A 770 -19.87 4.75 -6.36
C SER A 770 -20.40 3.55 -7.14
N ALA A 771 -19.99 3.40 -8.40
CA ALA A 771 -20.33 2.29 -9.24
C ALA A 771 -19.17 1.93 -10.18
N VAL A 772 -19.11 0.65 -10.55
CA VAL A 772 -18.30 0.17 -11.67
C VAL A 772 -19.18 0.14 -12.92
N GLN A 773 -18.65 0.60 -14.05
CA GLN A 773 -19.37 0.52 -15.31
C GLN A 773 -19.25 -0.89 -15.91
N PHE A 774 -20.38 -1.56 -16.13
CA PHE A 774 -20.42 -2.70 -17.03
C PHE A 774 -20.64 -2.23 -18.46
N LYS A 775 -19.73 -2.62 -19.37
CA LYS A 775 -19.75 -2.20 -20.77
C LYS A 775 -19.89 -0.67 -20.90
N ASP A 776 -21.00 -0.19 -21.43
CA ASP A 776 -21.35 1.22 -21.64
C ASP A 776 -22.69 1.61 -20.97
N GLU A 777 -23.19 0.81 -20.03
CA GLU A 777 -24.52 0.99 -19.42
C GLU A 777 -24.70 2.35 -18.73
N LEU A 778 -23.65 2.92 -18.13
CA LEU A 778 -23.72 4.23 -17.48
C LEU A 778 -23.60 5.37 -18.50
N ILE A 779 -22.60 5.34 -19.38
CA ILE A 779 -22.39 6.40 -20.39
C ILE A 779 -23.49 6.48 -21.45
N SER A 780 -24.24 5.40 -21.68
CA SER A 780 -25.36 5.37 -22.63
C SER A 780 -26.68 5.91 -22.06
N LYS A 781 -26.77 6.16 -20.74
CA LYS A 781 -27.98 6.69 -20.09
C LYS A 781 -28.44 8.00 -20.72
N LYS A 782 -29.75 8.12 -20.91
CA LYS A 782 -30.42 9.31 -21.42
C LYS A 782 -31.13 10.05 -20.29
N PHE A 783 -31.19 11.37 -20.41
CA PHE A 783 -31.82 12.25 -19.45
C PHE A 783 -32.89 13.10 -20.16
N ALA A 784 -33.87 13.57 -19.40
CA ALA A 784 -34.97 14.37 -19.95
C ALA A 784 -34.44 15.69 -20.57
N PRO A 785 -35.01 16.21 -21.67
CA PRO A 785 -34.53 17.45 -22.28
C PRO A 785 -34.58 18.69 -21.37
N ASP A 786 -35.47 18.70 -20.39
CA ASP A 786 -35.64 19.74 -19.37
C ASP A 786 -34.90 19.45 -18.06
N SER A 787 -34.16 18.33 -17.99
CA SER A 787 -33.26 18.01 -16.88
C SER A 787 -32.12 19.02 -16.78
N GLY A 788 -31.52 19.16 -15.61
CA GLY A 788 -30.45 20.12 -15.40
C GLY A 788 -30.27 20.55 -13.96
N PHE A 789 -29.35 21.47 -13.77
CA PHE A 789 -29.21 22.24 -12.55
C PHE A 789 -28.54 23.58 -12.84
N THR A 790 -28.71 24.52 -11.92
CA THR A 790 -27.96 25.77 -11.84
C THR A 790 -27.23 25.79 -10.50
N ALA A 791 -25.93 26.06 -10.49
CA ALA A 791 -25.15 26.22 -9.26
C ALA A 791 -24.38 27.53 -9.26
N SER A 792 -24.32 28.22 -8.13
CA SER A 792 -23.69 29.54 -7.97
C SER A 792 -22.64 29.51 -6.86
N TYR A 793 -21.41 29.87 -7.23
CA TYR A 793 -20.28 30.08 -6.31
C TYR A 793 -20.20 31.56 -5.93
N LYS A 794 -20.06 31.85 -4.64
CA LYS A 794 -19.96 33.22 -4.12
C LYS A 794 -18.59 33.49 -3.53
N PHE A 795 -18.07 34.68 -3.75
CA PHE A 795 -16.83 35.14 -3.10
C PHE A 795 -16.84 36.66 -2.96
N ASN A 796 -16.03 37.17 -2.03
CA ASN A 796 -15.96 38.60 -1.73
C ASN A 796 -14.57 39.16 -2.02
N ILE A 797 -14.51 40.31 -2.70
CA ILE A 797 -13.28 41.09 -2.91
C ILE A 797 -13.34 42.37 -2.08
N ALA A 798 -12.32 42.59 -1.25
CA ALA A 798 -12.06 43.86 -0.59
C ALA A 798 -10.97 44.65 -1.33
N GLY A 799 -11.23 45.92 -1.61
CA GLY A 799 -10.30 46.77 -2.34
C GLY A 799 -10.26 46.45 -3.84
N THR A 800 -9.09 46.50 -4.46
CA THR A 800 -8.95 46.40 -5.92
C THR A 800 -9.08 44.96 -6.42
N VAL A 801 -9.83 44.77 -7.52
CA VAL A 801 -9.92 43.49 -8.24
C VAL A 801 -8.55 43.15 -8.85
N PRO A 802 -7.97 41.96 -8.58
CA PRO A 802 -6.70 41.56 -9.19
C PRO A 802 -6.80 41.52 -10.72
N ASN A 803 -5.83 42.14 -11.42
CA ASN A 803 -5.83 42.20 -12.88
C ASN A 803 -5.68 40.82 -13.56
N ASN A 804 -5.15 39.84 -12.84
CA ASN A 804 -4.97 38.46 -13.29
C ASN A 804 -5.99 37.49 -12.67
N LEU A 805 -7.12 37.98 -12.15
CA LEU A 805 -8.14 37.15 -11.51
C LEU A 805 -8.79 36.17 -12.50
N VAL A 806 -8.67 34.88 -12.18
CA VAL A 806 -9.19 33.76 -12.94
C VAL A 806 -10.02 32.88 -12.02
N ILE A 807 -11.16 32.39 -12.48
CA ILE A 807 -11.85 31.24 -11.86
C ILE A 807 -11.57 29.98 -12.68
N VAL A 808 -11.37 28.87 -11.99
CA VAL A 808 -11.20 27.54 -12.59
C VAL A 808 -12.46 26.74 -12.32
N ILE A 809 -13.04 26.20 -13.40
CA ILE A 809 -14.22 25.33 -13.38
C ILE A 809 -13.85 24.04 -14.10
N GLU A 810 -14.20 22.90 -13.51
CA GLU A 810 -13.99 21.59 -14.15
C GLU A 810 -14.98 21.40 -15.30
N ARG A 811 -14.50 20.88 -16.43
CA ARG A 811 -15.28 20.63 -17.65
C ARG A 811 -16.19 21.81 -18.03
N PRO A 812 -15.64 23.02 -18.20
CA PRO A 812 -16.46 24.21 -18.50
C PRO A 812 -17.19 24.07 -19.84
N ASP A 813 -16.75 23.15 -20.71
CA ASP A 813 -17.41 22.78 -21.96
C ASP A 813 -18.82 22.19 -21.76
N LEU A 814 -19.16 21.75 -20.55
CA LEU A 814 -20.48 21.22 -20.21
C LEU A 814 -21.47 22.27 -19.70
N TYR A 815 -21.02 23.51 -19.46
CA TYR A 815 -21.83 24.52 -18.78
C TYR A 815 -21.96 25.82 -19.58
N THR A 816 -23.12 26.46 -19.48
CA THR A 816 -23.21 27.90 -19.67
C THR A 816 -22.75 28.58 -18.39
N ILE A 817 -21.79 29.51 -18.48
CA ILE A 817 -21.15 30.13 -17.31
C ILE A 817 -21.32 31.65 -17.35
N THR A 818 -21.72 32.24 -16.23
CA THR A 818 -21.78 33.69 -16.06
C THR A 818 -21.04 34.13 -14.80
N CYS A 819 -20.47 35.34 -14.82
CA CYS A 819 -19.95 36.04 -13.66
C CYS A 819 -20.74 37.34 -13.52
N ASN A 820 -21.40 37.55 -12.38
CA ASN A 820 -22.25 38.73 -12.14
C ASN A 820 -23.27 38.97 -13.26
N GLY A 821 -23.84 37.88 -13.80
CA GLY A 821 -24.81 37.91 -14.90
C GLY A 821 -24.21 38.07 -16.31
N GLN A 822 -22.92 38.36 -16.44
CA GLN A 822 -22.25 38.47 -17.74
C GLN A 822 -21.68 37.11 -18.19
N PRO A 823 -21.87 36.67 -19.45
CA PRO A 823 -21.29 35.44 -19.96
C PRO A 823 -19.76 35.46 -19.90
N VAL A 824 -19.18 34.34 -19.46
CA VAL A 824 -17.73 34.13 -19.44
C VAL A 824 -17.43 32.73 -19.97
N GLU A 825 -16.26 32.55 -20.60
CA GLU A 825 -15.89 31.29 -21.23
C GLU A 825 -14.43 30.94 -20.99
N SER A 826 -14.14 29.63 -21.01
CA SER A 826 -12.76 29.16 -20.95
C SER A 826 -12.14 29.14 -22.34
N LYS A 827 -10.90 29.63 -22.45
CA LYS A 827 -10.16 29.52 -23.71
C LYS A 827 -9.73 28.07 -23.92
N ARG A 828 -9.95 27.53 -25.13
CA ARG A 828 -9.52 26.17 -25.48
C ARG A 828 -8.04 25.95 -25.17
N GLY A 829 -7.73 24.87 -24.45
CA GLY A 829 -6.37 24.52 -24.05
C GLY A 829 -5.82 25.32 -22.86
N SER A 830 -6.61 26.21 -22.25
CA SER A 830 -6.24 26.96 -21.06
C SER A 830 -6.75 26.26 -19.81
N TRP A 831 -5.87 25.55 -19.11
CA TRP A 831 -6.20 24.75 -17.93
C TRP A 831 -5.25 25.04 -16.75
N TRP A 832 -5.60 24.55 -15.56
CA TRP A 832 -4.79 24.60 -14.35
C TRP A 832 -4.89 23.28 -13.58
N LEU A 833 -3.77 22.75 -13.08
CA LEU A 833 -3.67 21.49 -12.34
C LEU A 833 -3.98 20.23 -13.17
N ASP A 834 -5.20 20.11 -13.72
CA ASP A 834 -5.63 19.02 -14.61
C ASP A 834 -6.13 19.58 -15.95
N LYS A 835 -5.96 18.85 -17.05
CA LYS A 835 -6.40 19.27 -18.38
C LYS A 835 -7.92 19.49 -18.50
N ALA A 836 -8.71 18.93 -17.60
CA ALA A 836 -10.16 19.13 -17.49
C ALA A 836 -10.54 20.39 -16.67
N PHE A 837 -9.59 21.05 -16.00
CA PHE A 837 -9.84 22.19 -15.12
C PHE A 837 -9.61 23.48 -15.90
N GLY A 838 -10.65 23.98 -16.56
CA GLY A 838 -10.54 25.11 -17.48
C GLY A 838 -10.46 26.45 -16.75
N ARG A 839 -9.51 27.29 -17.18
CA ARG A 839 -9.32 28.65 -16.67
C ARG A 839 -10.25 29.63 -17.37
N ILE A 840 -10.91 30.49 -16.61
CA ILE A 840 -11.84 31.52 -17.08
C ILE A 840 -11.44 32.87 -16.47
N SER A 841 -11.05 33.82 -17.32
CA SER A 841 -10.69 35.17 -16.86
C SER A 841 -11.94 35.92 -16.44
N ILE A 842 -11.96 36.43 -15.22
CA ILE A 842 -13.09 37.18 -14.66
C ILE A 842 -12.71 38.59 -14.19
N ALA A 843 -11.44 38.97 -14.27
CA ALA A 843 -10.94 40.27 -13.82
C ALA A 843 -11.70 41.49 -14.40
N SER A 844 -12.17 41.42 -15.65
CA SER A 844 -12.90 42.51 -16.30
C SER A 844 -14.38 42.60 -15.92
N VAL A 845 -14.92 41.60 -15.22
CA VAL A 845 -16.35 41.47 -14.88
C VAL A 845 -16.57 41.44 -13.37
N ALA A 846 -15.58 40.94 -12.62
CA ALA A 846 -15.59 40.98 -11.16
C ALA A 846 -15.52 42.44 -10.65
N HIS A 847 -16.11 42.67 -9.48
CA HIS A 847 -16.14 43.98 -8.83
C HIS A 847 -15.84 43.88 -7.33
N ILE A 848 -15.67 45.03 -6.69
CA ILE A 848 -15.52 45.12 -5.24
C ILE A 848 -16.82 44.66 -4.56
N GLY A 849 -16.72 43.90 -3.48
CA GLY A 849 -17.87 43.30 -2.77
C GLY A 849 -18.14 41.86 -3.19
N GLU A 850 -19.40 41.44 -3.09
CA GLU A 850 -19.84 40.09 -3.43
C GLU A 850 -19.83 39.88 -4.95
N ASN A 851 -19.28 38.76 -5.39
CA ASN A 851 -19.28 38.30 -6.76
C ASN A 851 -19.90 36.91 -6.83
N ILE A 852 -20.64 36.64 -7.89
CA ILE A 852 -21.34 35.37 -8.10
C ILE A 852 -20.97 34.80 -9.46
N VAL A 853 -20.37 33.60 -9.47
CA VAL A 853 -20.16 32.82 -10.69
C VAL A 853 -21.18 31.70 -10.75
N THR A 854 -21.98 31.66 -11.81
CA THR A 854 -23.05 30.68 -11.98
C THR A 854 -22.73 29.74 -13.13
N VAL A 855 -22.85 28.43 -12.89
CA VAL A 855 -22.79 27.39 -13.91
C VAL A 855 -24.18 26.80 -14.12
N LYS A 856 -24.57 26.57 -15.38
CA LYS A 856 -25.84 25.96 -15.75
C LYS A 856 -25.64 24.77 -16.67
N ALA A 857 -26.16 23.62 -16.27
CA ALA A 857 -26.24 22.40 -17.07
C ALA A 857 -27.69 22.21 -17.56
N ALA A 858 -27.91 22.18 -18.87
CA ALA A 858 -29.22 21.95 -19.48
C ALA A 858 -29.07 21.49 -20.96
N PRO A 859 -29.44 20.24 -21.32
CA PRO A 859 -29.91 19.18 -20.43
C PRO A 859 -28.79 18.63 -19.52
N PHE A 860 -29.18 17.95 -18.44
CA PHE A 860 -28.24 17.15 -17.66
C PHE A 860 -27.70 15.96 -18.47
N THR A 861 -26.48 15.53 -18.16
CA THR A 861 -25.86 14.31 -18.67
C THR A 861 -25.02 13.66 -17.58
N ILE A 862 -24.65 12.40 -17.76
CA ILE A 862 -23.81 11.64 -16.84
C ILE A 862 -22.44 12.30 -16.57
N TYR A 863 -21.98 13.22 -17.43
CA TYR A 863 -20.68 13.87 -17.34
C TYR A 863 -20.67 15.10 -16.42
N HIS A 864 -21.82 15.56 -15.92
CA HIS A 864 -21.92 16.78 -15.09
C HIS A 864 -21.65 16.50 -13.61
N GLU A 865 -20.39 16.30 -13.25
CA GLU A 865 -19.94 16.25 -11.86
C GLU A 865 -19.75 17.68 -11.32
N LEU A 866 -20.59 18.10 -10.37
CA LEU A 866 -20.44 19.38 -9.68
C LEU A 866 -19.33 19.29 -8.62
N GLU A 867 -18.31 20.14 -8.74
CA GLU A 867 -17.08 20.12 -7.94
C GLU A 867 -16.71 21.53 -7.44
N PRO A 868 -15.79 21.69 -6.47
CA PRO A 868 -15.32 23.01 -6.05
C PRO A 868 -14.77 23.83 -7.22
N ALA A 869 -14.97 25.14 -7.16
CA ALA A 869 -14.30 26.09 -8.05
C ALA A 869 -13.05 26.67 -7.38
N TYR A 870 -12.09 27.15 -8.17
CA TYR A 870 -10.85 27.73 -7.63
C TYR A 870 -10.62 29.13 -8.19
N LEU A 871 -10.46 30.14 -7.32
CA LEU A 871 -9.96 31.44 -7.76
C LEU A 871 -8.44 31.44 -7.73
N LEU A 872 -7.84 31.95 -8.80
CA LEU A 872 -6.41 32.14 -8.96
C LEU A 872 -6.12 33.63 -9.19
N GLY A 873 -5.09 34.16 -8.54
CA GLY A 873 -4.66 35.54 -8.77
C GLY A 873 -3.62 36.05 -7.78
N ASP A 874 -3.22 37.29 -7.98
CA ASP A 874 -2.34 38.00 -7.05
C ASP A 874 -3.21 38.65 -5.97
N PHE A 875 -3.43 37.90 -4.89
CA PHE A 875 -4.21 38.33 -3.75
C PHE A 875 -3.77 37.66 -2.45
N THR A 876 -4.19 38.20 -1.31
CA THR A 876 -4.14 37.51 -0.02
C THR A 876 -5.54 37.21 0.50
N LEU A 877 -5.66 36.19 1.35
CA LEU A 877 -6.93 35.79 1.95
C LEU A 877 -7.01 36.20 3.41
N LYS A 878 -8.10 36.87 3.78
CA LYS A 878 -8.45 37.18 5.16
C LYS A 878 -9.62 36.30 5.59
N SER A 879 -9.48 35.63 6.74
CA SER A 879 -10.57 34.87 7.36
C SER A 879 -11.77 35.78 7.64
N ALA A 880 -12.97 35.30 7.33
CA ALA A 880 -14.25 35.95 7.61
C ALA A 880 -15.18 34.99 8.37
N GLU A 881 -16.36 35.47 8.76
CA GLU A 881 -17.40 34.63 9.40
C GLU A 881 -17.84 33.48 8.48
N LYS A 882 -17.92 33.75 7.17
CA LYS A 882 -18.20 32.78 6.12
C LYS A 882 -17.03 32.77 5.12
N GLY A 883 -16.18 31.76 5.21
CA GLY A 883 -15.03 31.55 4.33
C GLY A 883 -13.98 32.66 4.42
N PHE A 884 -13.57 33.18 3.26
CA PHE A 884 -12.48 34.14 3.12
C PHE A 884 -12.88 35.36 2.28
N ILE A 885 -12.23 36.48 2.55
CA ILE A 885 -12.27 37.69 1.72
C ILE A 885 -10.96 37.82 0.97
N VAL A 886 -11.04 38.06 -0.34
CA VAL A 886 -9.91 38.36 -1.22
C VAL A 886 -9.46 39.81 -0.96
N GLU A 887 -8.23 40.01 -0.51
CA GLU A 887 -7.60 41.31 -0.31
C GLU A 887 -6.45 41.55 -1.30
N ALA A 888 -5.97 42.79 -1.37
CA ALA A 888 -4.77 43.14 -2.12
C ALA A 888 -3.58 42.23 -1.78
N ASP A 889 -2.77 41.91 -2.79
CA ASP A 889 -1.61 41.04 -2.63
C ASP A 889 -0.57 41.65 -1.66
N LYS A 890 0.08 40.77 -0.90
CA LYS A 890 1.14 41.12 0.04
C LYS A 890 2.34 40.19 -0.20
N PRO A 891 3.58 40.72 -0.25
CA PRO A 891 4.76 39.89 -0.41
C PRO A 891 4.91 38.89 0.73
N ILE A 892 5.03 37.61 0.40
CA ILE A 892 5.26 36.55 1.38
C ILE A 892 6.65 36.68 2.01
N GLN A 893 6.80 36.35 3.29
CA GLN A 893 8.03 36.39 4.06
C GLN A 893 8.39 35.00 4.60
N LEU A 894 9.46 34.92 5.40
CA LEU A 894 9.74 33.72 6.21
C LEU A 894 8.57 33.45 7.18
N GLY A 895 8.28 32.17 7.42
CA GLY A 895 7.17 31.71 8.25
C GLY A 895 6.13 30.88 7.49
N SER A 896 5.03 30.59 8.17
CA SER A 896 3.89 29.81 7.66
C SER A 896 3.18 30.56 6.54
N TRP A 897 2.96 29.93 5.38
CA TRP A 897 2.26 30.57 4.26
C TRP A 897 0.79 30.86 4.57
N LYS A 898 0.11 29.93 5.27
CA LYS A 898 -1.31 30.10 5.61
C LYS A 898 -1.56 31.29 6.51
N GLU A 899 -0.68 31.55 7.48
CA GLU A 899 -0.75 32.70 8.38
C GLU A 899 -0.51 34.04 7.66
N GLN A 900 0.04 33.98 6.44
CA GLN A 900 0.32 35.14 5.58
C GLN A 900 -0.73 35.31 4.47
N GLY A 901 -1.91 34.69 4.61
CA GLY A 901 -3.01 34.83 3.64
C GLY A 901 -2.95 33.87 2.44
N HIS A 902 -2.23 32.75 2.58
CA HIS A 902 -2.11 31.70 1.53
C HIS A 902 -2.55 30.31 2.02
N PRO A 903 -3.74 30.16 2.65
CA PRO A 903 -4.17 28.89 3.26
C PRO A 903 -4.29 27.73 2.28
N PHE A 904 -4.67 27.98 1.02
CA PHE A 904 -4.87 26.93 0.00
C PHE A 904 -3.67 26.76 -0.96
N TYR A 905 -2.56 27.46 -0.70
CA TYR A 905 -1.40 27.49 -1.60
C TYR A 905 -0.49 26.27 -1.41
N SER A 906 -0.03 25.70 -2.53
CA SER A 906 0.76 24.45 -2.58
C SER A 906 1.98 24.51 -3.52
N ALA A 907 1.94 25.33 -4.58
CA ALA A 907 2.92 25.33 -5.67
C ALA A 907 4.37 25.59 -5.23
N GLY A 908 4.60 26.60 -4.38
CA GLY A 908 5.88 26.81 -3.72
C GLY A 908 6.37 28.26 -3.65
N VAL A 909 7.36 28.48 -2.79
CA VAL A 909 7.92 29.81 -2.50
C VAL A 909 9.43 29.76 -2.63
N ALA A 910 9.97 30.63 -3.48
CA ALA A 910 11.39 30.82 -3.68
C ALA A 910 11.95 31.81 -2.65
N TYR A 911 13.00 31.39 -1.94
CA TYR A 911 13.78 32.18 -1.00
C TYR A 911 15.19 32.34 -1.55
N ARG A 912 15.63 33.58 -1.81
CA ARG A 912 16.91 33.89 -2.44
C ARG A 912 17.81 34.68 -1.51
N GLN A 913 19.06 34.25 -1.37
CA GLN A 913 20.12 34.94 -0.65
C GLN A 913 21.38 35.03 -1.51
N SER A 914 22.18 36.07 -1.28
CA SER A 914 23.46 36.28 -1.95
C SER A 914 24.62 36.02 -0.98
N PHE A 915 25.69 35.40 -1.47
CA PHE A 915 26.88 35.07 -0.69
C PHE A 915 28.13 35.49 -1.44
N ASP A 916 29.12 36.05 -0.75
CA ASP A 916 30.42 36.34 -1.33
C ASP A 916 31.43 35.28 -0.88
N ILE A 917 32.02 34.60 -1.85
CA ILE A 917 32.94 33.49 -1.61
C ILE A 917 34.31 33.89 -2.16
N GLY A 918 35.30 34.01 -1.26
CA GLY A 918 36.68 34.35 -1.63
C GLY A 918 37.30 33.35 -2.61
N LYS A 919 38.07 32.38 -2.11
CA LYS A 919 38.53 31.24 -2.94
C LYS A 919 37.73 30.01 -2.50
N PRO A 920 36.88 29.42 -3.38
CA PRO A 920 36.21 28.17 -3.05
C PRO A 920 37.23 27.10 -2.64
N GLY A 921 37.06 26.52 -1.46
CA GLY A 921 37.87 25.42 -0.94
C GLY A 921 37.05 24.61 0.07
N GLY A 922 37.27 23.30 0.14
CA GLY A 922 36.39 22.39 0.90
C GLY A 922 35.03 22.18 0.21
N LYS A 923 34.07 21.63 0.96
CA LYS A 923 32.70 21.34 0.51
C LYS A 923 31.76 22.47 0.95
N TYR A 924 30.81 22.84 0.10
CA TYR A 924 29.78 23.83 0.41
C TYR A 924 28.40 23.21 0.34
N VAL A 925 27.60 23.44 1.37
CA VAL A 925 26.29 22.81 1.54
C VAL A 925 25.25 23.86 1.90
N VAL A 926 24.11 23.84 1.21
CA VAL A 926 22.91 24.57 1.62
C VAL A 926 22.15 23.71 2.62
N ALA A 927 21.86 24.24 3.81
CA ALA A 927 21.11 23.53 4.86
C ALA A 927 19.84 24.28 5.27
N LEU A 928 18.78 23.52 5.55
CA LEU A 928 17.47 24.06 5.99
C LEU A 928 17.23 23.75 7.48
N PRO A 929 17.53 24.68 8.39
CA PRO A 929 17.45 24.41 9.83
C PRO A 929 16.01 24.31 10.36
N LYS A 930 15.05 25.03 9.76
CA LYS A 930 13.65 25.05 10.19
C LYS A 930 12.73 25.33 9.01
N TRP A 931 12.08 24.29 8.51
CA TRP A 931 11.22 24.35 7.33
C TRP A 931 10.12 23.29 7.39
N LEU A 932 9.06 23.46 6.60
CA LEU A 932 8.06 22.44 6.35
C LEU A 932 7.60 22.54 4.89
N GLY A 933 7.69 21.42 4.18
CA GLY A 933 7.27 21.24 2.80
C GLY A 933 7.46 19.78 2.39
N SER A 934 7.11 19.44 1.15
CA SER A 934 7.35 18.10 0.60
C SER A 934 8.80 17.92 0.19
N VAL A 935 9.33 18.91 -0.53
CA VAL A 935 10.70 18.94 -1.04
C VAL A 935 11.14 20.39 -1.24
N ALA A 936 12.44 20.67 -1.19
CA ALA A 936 13.00 21.95 -1.56
C ALA A 936 13.96 21.84 -2.75
N LYS A 937 13.76 22.66 -3.78
CA LYS A 937 14.65 22.76 -4.94
C LYS A 937 15.73 23.80 -4.69
N VAL A 938 16.99 23.45 -4.89
CA VAL A 938 18.13 24.37 -4.76
C VAL A 938 18.64 24.77 -6.13
N SER A 939 18.81 26.07 -6.34
CA SER A 939 19.42 26.64 -7.53
C SER A 939 20.54 27.61 -7.15
N VAL A 940 21.63 27.59 -7.90
CA VAL A 940 22.80 28.45 -7.69
C VAL A 940 23.11 29.16 -9.00
N ASN A 941 23.19 30.50 -8.94
CA ASN A 941 23.45 31.36 -10.09
C ASN A 941 22.49 31.09 -11.27
N GLY A 942 21.21 30.83 -10.95
CA GLY A 942 20.14 30.56 -11.93
C GLY A 942 20.13 29.14 -12.50
N LYS A 943 21.01 28.24 -12.04
CA LYS A 943 21.06 26.84 -12.47
C LYS A 943 20.64 25.90 -11.35
N HIS A 944 19.88 24.86 -11.67
CA HIS A 944 19.52 23.82 -10.72
C HIS A 944 20.78 23.13 -10.17
N ALA A 945 20.85 22.96 -8.85
CA ALA A 945 21.99 22.37 -8.15
C ALA A 945 21.62 21.05 -7.43
N GLY A 946 20.36 20.85 -7.05
CA GLY A 946 19.88 19.64 -6.42
C GLY A 946 18.56 19.85 -5.67
N TYR A 947 18.14 18.84 -4.92
CA TYR A 947 16.96 18.84 -4.08
C TYR A 947 17.32 18.53 -2.63
N ILE A 948 16.46 18.95 -1.70
CA ILE A 948 16.48 18.60 -0.28
C ILE A 948 15.13 17.95 0.02
N ASP A 949 15.13 16.64 0.21
CA ASP A 949 13.94 15.78 0.29
C ASP A 949 13.84 15.02 1.62
N ALA A 950 14.96 14.75 2.29
CA ALA A 950 15.03 14.07 3.58
C ALA A 950 16.17 14.60 4.48
N PRO A 951 16.16 14.29 5.79
CA PRO A 951 17.29 14.53 6.68
C PRO A 951 18.61 13.96 6.12
N PRO A 952 19.74 14.67 6.23
CA PRO A 952 20.02 15.80 7.11
C PRO A 952 19.59 17.19 6.62
N TRP A 953 18.70 17.30 5.62
CA TRP A 953 18.16 18.57 5.10
C TRP A 953 19.23 19.44 4.43
N GLU A 954 20.08 18.81 3.63
CA GLU A 954 21.28 19.39 3.06
C GLU A 954 21.42 19.11 1.55
N CYS A 955 21.93 20.09 0.80
CA CYS A 955 22.27 19.93 -0.62
C CYS A 955 23.71 20.41 -0.87
N ASP A 956 24.54 19.55 -1.44
CA ASP A 956 25.90 19.91 -1.88
C ASP A 956 25.83 20.84 -3.10
N VAL A 957 26.36 22.04 -2.95
CA VAL A 957 26.41 23.07 -4.00
C VAL A 957 27.83 23.42 -4.44
N THR A 958 28.84 22.67 -3.98
CA THR A 958 30.26 22.95 -4.17
C THR A 958 30.62 23.23 -5.63
N LYS A 959 30.12 22.41 -6.54
CA LYS A 959 30.42 22.50 -7.98
C LYS A 959 29.71 23.66 -8.69
N SER A 960 28.70 24.24 -8.06
CA SER A 960 27.85 25.29 -8.64
C SER A 960 28.29 26.70 -8.24
N LEU A 961 29.21 26.81 -7.27
CA LEU A 961 29.72 28.06 -6.76
C LEU A 961 30.91 28.59 -7.57
N LYS A 962 31.04 29.91 -7.62
CA LYS A 962 32.17 30.62 -8.21
C LYS A 962 32.84 31.54 -7.19
N ARG A 963 34.05 32.00 -7.49
CA ARG A 963 34.69 33.09 -6.76
C ARG A 963 33.87 34.39 -6.89
N GLY A 964 33.76 35.14 -5.80
CA GLY A 964 32.96 36.35 -5.69
C GLY A 964 31.50 36.09 -5.32
N GLY A 965 30.60 36.96 -5.79
CA GLY A 965 29.18 36.88 -5.51
C GLY A 965 28.47 35.68 -6.15
N ASN A 966 27.67 34.99 -5.34
CA ASN A 966 26.82 33.86 -5.72
C ASN A 966 25.38 34.12 -5.27
N ASN A 967 24.41 33.88 -6.15
CA ASN A 967 23.00 33.92 -5.79
C ASN A 967 22.50 32.49 -5.60
N ILE A 968 22.01 32.17 -4.40
CA ILE A 968 21.43 30.88 -4.07
C ILE A 968 19.92 31.08 -3.85
N GLU A 969 19.12 30.24 -4.47
CA GLU A 969 17.66 30.19 -4.32
C GLU A 969 17.24 28.80 -3.83
N VAL A 970 16.42 28.77 -2.79
CA VAL A 970 15.74 27.58 -2.27
C VAL A 970 14.25 27.76 -2.50
N THR A 971 13.65 26.91 -3.33
CA THR A 971 12.20 26.87 -3.53
C THR A 971 11.61 25.76 -2.67
N VAL A 972 10.89 26.13 -1.60
CA VAL A 972 10.14 25.17 -0.79
C VAL A 972 8.81 24.88 -1.48
N ILE A 973 8.50 23.61 -1.71
CA ILE A 973 7.30 23.15 -2.40
C ILE A 973 6.38 22.45 -1.38
N GLY A 974 5.09 22.79 -1.39
CA GLY A 974 4.09 22.20 -0.50
C GLY A 974 3.52 20.90 -1.05
N THR A 975 2.29 20.59 -0.65
CA THR A 975 1.51 19.46 -1.19
C THR A 975 0.09 19.89 -1.53
N LEU A 976 -0.65 19.08 -2.28
CA LEU A 976 -2.02 19.37 -2.67
C LEU A 976 -3.03 19.33 -1.51
N LYS A 977 -2.64 18.94 -0.29
CA LYS A 977 -3.51 18.99 0.91
C LYS A 977 -4.18 20.34 1.09
N ASN A 978 -3.41 21.41 0.93
CA ASN A 978 -3.94 22.76 1.08
C ASN A 978 -4.91 23.10 -0.04
N THR A 979 -4.69 22.61 -1.25
CA THR A 979 -5.51 22.95 -2.43
C THR A 979 -6.77 22.08 -2.55
N LEU A 980 -6.62 20.76 -2.43
CA LEU A 980 -7.66 19.75 -2.68
C LEU A 980 -8.29 19.18 -1.40
N GLY A 981 -7.66 19.34 -0.24
CA GLY A 981 -8.23 18.90 1.04
C GLY A 981 -7.91 17.44 1.41
N PRO A 982 -8.73 16.79 2.26
CA PRO A 982 -9.98 17.29 2.82
C PRO A 982 -9.75 18.48 3.76
N HIS A 983 -10.60 19.50 3.71
CA HIS A 983 -10.46 20.74 4.50
C HIS A 983 -11.34 20.77 5.75
N HIS A 984 -12.35 19.91 5.83
CA HIS A 984 -13.36 19.91 6.89
C HIS A 984 -13.37 18.59 7.65
N GLY A 985 -14.00 18.57 8.83
CA GLY A 985 -14.08 17.37 9.66
C GLY A 985 -12.82 17.07 10.49
N LYS A 986 -11.86 18.01 10.54
CA LYS A 986 -10.57 17.89 11.26
C LYS A 986 -9.83 16.59 10.91
N PRO A 987 -9.56 16.35 9.62
CA PRO A 987 -8.90 15.12 9.18
C PRO A 987 -7.49 15.04 9.77
N ALA A 988 -7.08 13.84 10.17
CA ALA A 988 -5.69 13.58 10.52
C ALA A 988 -4.80 13.76 9.28
N LEU A 989 -3.54 14.11 9.49
CA LEU A 989 -2.50 14.04 8.45
C LEU A 989 -1.98 12.61 8.35
N GLY A 990 -1.45 12.25 7.19
CA GLY A 990 -0.93 10.92 6.86
C GLY A 990 -2.01 9.87 6.56
N ALA A 991 -3.29 10.25 6.55
CA ALA A 991 -4.39 9.36 6.19
C ALA A 991 -5.62 10.13 5.66
N ALA A 992 -6.12 9.78 4.47
CA ALA A 992 -7.36 10.30 3.90
C ALA A 992 -8.12 9.25 3.08
N TRP A 993 -9.35 8.94 3.52
CA TRP A 993 -10.29 8.08 2.80
C TRP A 993 -11.23 8.92 1.93
N PRO A 994 -11.87 8.35 0.88
CA PRO A 994 -12.85 9.07 0.07
C PRO A 994 -13.95 9.76 0.90
N SER A 995 -14.43 9.08 1.95
CA SER A 995 -15.45 9.60 2.87
C SER A 995 -15.04 10.88 3.62
N ALA A 996 -13.73 11.13 3.81
CA ALA A 996 -13.25 12.33 4.49
C ALA A 996 -13.58 13.62 3.70
N PHE A 997 -13.78 13.50 2.38
CA PHE A 997 -14.16 14.61 1.51
C PHE A 997 -15.68 14.79 1.38
N HIS A 998 -16.48 13.91 1.99
CA HIS A 998 -17.94 14.02 2.00
C HIS A 998 -18.44 14.89 3.16
N ILE A 999 -17.54 15.25 4.06
CA ILE A 999 -17.83 15.94 5.32
C ILE A 999 -17.56 17.43 5.12
N GLY A 1000 -18.57 18.27 5.37
CA GLY A 1000 -18.45 19.72 5.40
C GLY A 1000 -19.58 20.30 6.26
N PRO A 1001 -19.34 21.39 7.03
CA PRO A 1001 -20.43 22.09 7.74
C PRO A 1001 -21.59 22.41 6.81
N ASN A 1002 -22.83 22.12 7.22
CA ASN A 1002 -24.01 22.37 6.40
C ASN A 1002 -25.17 22.89 7.28
N PRO A 1003 -25.65 24.13 7.09
CA PRO A 1003 -25.21 25.10 6.08
C PRO A 1003 -23.78 25.64 6.35
N GLY A 1004 -23.11 26.14 5.32
CA GLY A 1004 -21.78 26.76 5.42
C GLY A 1004 -21.65 28.03 4.55
N PRO A 1005 -20.45 28.37 4.03
CA PRO A 1005 -19.16 27.92 4.52
C PRO A 1005 -18.95 28.31 5.99
N PRO A 1006 -18.14 27.55 6.76
CA PRO A 1006 -17.71 27.96 8.09
C PRO A 1006 -16.76 29.17 8.00
N SER A 1007 -16.35 29.73 9.14
CA SER A 1007 -15.28 30.75 9.16
C SER A 1007 -13.99 30.23 8.53
N GLY A 1008 -13.23 31.10 7.86
CA GLY A 1008 -11.97 30.73 7.21
C GLY A 1008 -10.97 30.03 8.14
N ASP A 1009 -10.93 30.40 9.42
CA ASP A 1009 -10.04 29.78 10.42
C ASP A 1009 -10.42 28.33 10.78
N ALA A 1010 -11.62 27.87 10.37
CA ALA A 1010 -12.06 26.49 10.59
C ALA A 1010 -11.52 25.51 9.53
N TYR A 1011 -10.98 26.01 8.41
CA TYR A 1011 -10.44 25.16 7.34
C TYR A 1011 -9.13 24.49 7.78
N SER A 1012 -9.06 23.18 7.63
CA SER A 1012 -7.87 22.36 7.94
C SER A 1012 -6.84 22.44 6.80
N THR A 1013 -5.79 23.24 7.03
CA THR A 1013 -4.66 23.41 6.11
C THR A 1013 -3.32 23.34 6.85
N VAL A 1014 -2.28 22.93 6.14
CA VAL A 1014 -0.91 22.76 6.62
C VAL A 1014 -0.12 24.07 6.49
N GLY A 1015 0.62 24.43 7.52
CA GLY A 1015 1.46 25.63 7.55
C GLY A 1015 2.81 25.44 6.86
N TYR A 1016 2.83 25.15 5.56
CA TYR A 1016 4.08 25.06 4.79
C TYR A 1016 4.89 26.37 4.84
N GLY A 1017 6.21 26.25 4.73
CA GLY A 1017 7.12 27.39 4.57
C GLY A 1017 8.53 27.20 5.14
N LEU A 1018 9.34 28.24 4.96
CA LEU A 1018 10.68 28.34 5.53
C LEU A 1018 10.62 29.26 6.77
N PHE A 1019 10.84 28.71 7.96
CA PHE A 1019 10.65 29.42 9.24
C PHE A 1019 11.90 30.12 9.77
N GLY A 1020 13.05 29.87 9.15
CA GLY A 1020 14.29 30.58 9.39
C GLY A 1020 15.11 30.61 8.10
N PRO A 1021 16.02 31.57 7.92
CA PRO A 1021 16.83 31.63 6.70
C PRO A 1021 17.59 30.32 6.50
N PHE A 1022 17.69 29.87 5.24
CA PHE A 1022 18.63 28.80 4.92
C PHE A 1022 20.06 29.29 5.14
N VAL A 1023 20.99 28.35 5.31
CA VAL A 1023 22.40 28.68 5.57
C VAL A 1023 23.30 28.04 4.55
N LEU A 1024 24.37 28.73 4.18
CA LEU A 1024 25.47 28.17 3.41
C LEU A 1024 26.59 27.76 4.37
N ARG A 1025 26.85 26.46 4.48
CA ARG A 1025 27.92 25.90 5.31
C ARG A 1025 29.13 25.59 4.43
N GLN A 1026 30.31 26.03 4.86
CA GLN A 1026 31.59 25.56 4.36
C GLN A 1026 32.12 24.48 5.31
N VAL A 1027 32.32 23.27 4.79
CA VAL A 1027 32.82 22.10 5.49
C VAL A 1027 34.26 21.85 5.03
N ARG A 1028 35.22 21.84 5.97
CA ARG A 1028 36.65 21.61 5.68
C ARG A 1028 37.26 20.54 6.56
#